data_AF-A0AAJ4LX67-F1
#
_entry.id   AF-A0AAJ4LX67-F1
#
_cell.length_a   1.000
_cell.length_b   1.000
_cell.length_c   1.000
_cell.angle_alpha   90.00
_cell.angle_beta   90.00
_cell.angle_gamma   90.00
#
_symmetry.space_group_name_H-M   'P 1'
#
loop_
_entity.id
_entity.type
_entity.pdbx_description
1 polymer ?
#
loop_
_entity_poly.entity_id
_entity_poly.type
_entity_poly.pdbx_seq_one_letter_code
_entity_poly.pdbx_strand_id
1 'polypeptide(L)'
;MQSTIISFEEQTRPTFVSHGEISKKRAILGEQSLLWKWRAGDILTIKKRIQRYDNKQAKKAFGKKATQVISFWVYNEVPLDQSMTLLLSKQGNNPSEKAINLNFKGWRAFGLSLDSDFEQPVTKELDTVQFVAPTHDSGELFIDRVMFSIDDGRYQWSDYHVKNRMAGHFPEIDFGLPTSLPEATEQQKQALNAVKQKTITLLADSNIRLPALRAKFDDFQIREVEGVIRGRHILTDKQQVIYNSRYLLPEDLEDFKEYAILGKKDQFGIIQHLGYSDLMLDIASRYVKNKDAAERAALSEMYLLMTRHLLDQGFAKGSSLVSTHHWGYSSRGWYSSALLMQDVLEQNDLLPEVYDALLWHAREFKASFDMEIKPQSSNLDYFNTLSRQHLALILLNPDEKERVALVSKFGHFITQALAQTPPSSFDGLRDDGTAYRHMGHYPNYAFHGFDHIAQVIYALHGTEFAVQKPGLDKLKKAMIAGWIYSNPVVPMGISGRHPFDDLSVKRYAQGMKLLAKSYPQLDEELASIYLQIRGLSSKDSAKHFGKTISPATLPEGSWSFNGGAFAVHRHGTQMAFMKGYNDVVWSSEIYTHDNRYGRYQSNGSVHVMPYGKLKQHGYQENGWDWARNPGATGIKVDLDKLESFTRDSLMMYSKEGKSAATSLDQKHTIFSHKHVERKYPNFDPTFRANKHVLATENMLYMTGNHISNSLSDHDEATETTLFQLATNGSATSININGSLHSDANLTITLTNHDWLIDSNNVGYFLIDVDPVRVTRSVQHSGHNKTKKATQGEFVTAWIDHGVNPTNAHYEYLVVMNTTAEEMQQLAQRYKNAARDASEKPGEILETSDNHHLVRVNGLYGYSAFSAAHFSHGVLQDVSQAAQVLAQTLASGNVKLSVSAMDLNLVKEWAYGPTEAPNKPVIIELTFRGKWQIDQAIRHQYRDNTTIVTISSLFGAATEFEIKP
;
A
#
# COMPACT_ATOMS: atom_id res chain seq x y z
N MET A 1 2.83 -27.59 -19.36
CA MET A 1 3.04 -26.13 -19.41
C MET A 1 2.72 -25.60 -20.79
N GLN A 2 3.20 -26.23 -21.87
CA GLN A 2 2.65 -25.98 -23.21
C GLN A 2 1.16 -26.35 -23.25
N SER A 3 0.33 -25.42 -23.69
CA SER A 3 -1.12 -25.60 -23.86
C SER A 3 -1.39 -26.34 -25.18
N THR A 4 -2.46 -27.13 -25.23
CA THR A 4 -2.97 -27.71 -26.49
C THR A 4 -4.20 -26.90 -26.89
N ILE A 5 -4.13 -26.19 -28.02
CA ILE A 5 -5.20 -25.31 -28.50
C ILE A 5 -5.76 -25.86 -29.80
N ILE A 6 -7.09 -25.73 -29.97
CA ILE A 6 -7.81 -26.00 -31.20
C ILE A 6 -8.57 -24.71 -31.52
N SER A 7 -8.04 -23.94 -32.47
CA SER A 7 -8.55 -22.63 -32.93
C SER A 7 -9.31 -22.68 -34.26
N PHE A 8 -9.26 -23.81 -34.97
CA PHE A 8 -9.96 -24.00 -36.24
C PHE A 8 -9.50 -23.07 -37.38
N GLU A 9 -8.24 -22.62 -37.38
CA GLU A 9 -7.66 -21.71 -38.39
C GLU A 9 -7.31 -22.40 -39.74
N GLU A 10 -7.66 -23.68 -39.91
CA GLU A 10 -7.53 -24.37 -41.20
C GLU A 10 -8.60 -23.94 -42.23
N GLN A 11 -8.28 -23.97 -43.52
CA GLN A 11 -9.21 -23.53 -44.59
C GLN A 11 -10.55 -24.30 -44.63
N THR A 12 -10.56 -25.54 -44.15
CA THR A 12 -11.73 -26.43 -44.13
C THR A 12 -11.82 -27.13 -42.80
N ARG A 13 -13.01 -27.62 -42.43
CA ARG A 13 -13.22 -28.37 -41.18
C ARG A 13 -12.14 -29.45 -41.00
N PRO A 14 -11.39 -29.45 -39.88
CA PRO A 14 -10.37 -30.47 -39.65
C PRO A 14 -10.97 -31.88 -39.63
N THR A 15 -10.23 -32.85 -40.16
CA THR A 15 -10.70 -34.26 -40.28
C THR A 15 -10.95 -34.94 -38.93
N PHE A 16 -10.35 -34.41 -37.86
CA PHE A 16 -10.58 -34.88 -36.49
C PHE A 16 -11.86 -34.31 -35.84
N VAL A 17 -12.61 -33.45 -36.55
CA VAL A 17 -13.90 -32.90 -36.11
C VAL A 17 -15.04 -33.54 -36.93
N SER A 18 -16.05 -34.10 -36.26
CA SER A 18 -17.10 -34.89 -36.93
C SER A 18 -18.06 -34.07 -37.80
N HIS A 19 -18.53 -32.93 -37.30
CA HIS A 19 -19.57 -32.08 -37.92
C HIS A 19 -19.24 -30.59 -37.74
N GLY A 20 -19.95 -29.72 -38.45
CA GLY A 20 -19.76 -28.26 -38.41
C GLY A 20 -19.11 -27.68 -39.67
N GLU A 21 -19.07 -26.35 -39.73
CA GLU A 21 -18.57 -25.53 -40.83
C GLU A 21 -17.59 -24.49 -40.26
N ILE A 22 -16.52 -24.17 -40.98
CA ILE A 22 -15.62 -23.08 -40.59
C ILE A 22 -16.30 -21.76 -40.95
N SER A 23 -16.42 -20.86 -39.98
CA SER A 23 -17.07 -19.57 -40.17
C SER A 23 -16.16 -18.42 -39.78
N LYS A 24 -16.02 -17.46 -40.70
CA LYS A 24 -15.41 -16.17 -40.43
C LYS A 24 -16.40 -15.18 -39.81
N LYS A 25 -17.60 -15.60 -39.39
CA LYS A 25 -18.61 -14.69 -38.82
C LYS A 25 -18.14 -14.10 -37.49
N ARG A 26 -17.53 -14.93 -36.65
CA ARG A 26 -17.11 -14.63 -35.27
C ARG A 26 -15.88 -15.47 -34.94
N ALA A 27 -14.97 -14.95 -34.13
CA ALA A 27 -13.79 -15.66 -33.65
C ALA A 27 -13.33 -15.09 -32.30
N ILE A 28 -12.60 -15.89 -31.53
CA ILE A 28 -11.88 -15.52 -30.31
C ILE A 28 -10.38 -15.55 -30.57
N LEU A 29 -9.84 -16.67 -31.08
CA LEU A 29 -8.41 -16.81 -31.41
C LEU A 29 -8.26 -16.96 -32.92
N GLY A 30 -7.56 -16.04 -33.56
CA GLY A 30 -7.44 -16.01 -35.03
C GLY A 30 -8.63 -15.31 -35.71
N GLU A 31 -8.99 -15.74 -36.92
CA GLU A 31 -10.01 -15.09 -37.76
C GLU A 31 -11.30 -15.88 -37.92
N GLN A 32 -11.37 -17.13 -37.44
CA GLN A 32 -12.50 -18.01 -37.66
C GLN A 32 -12.86 -18.86 -36.43
N SER A 33 -14.04 -19.47 -36.48
CA SER A 33 -14.51 -20.41 -35.46
C SER A 33 -15.33 -21.53 -36.09
N LEU A 34 -15.60 -22.58 -35.31
CA LEU A 34 -16.44 -23.67 -35.75
C LEU A 34 -17.92 -23.32 -35.55
N LEU A 35 -18.67 -23.18 -36.65
CA LEU A 35 -20.13 -23.10 -36.63
C LEU A 35 -20.72 -24.51 -36.57
N TRP A 36 -21.42 -24.80 -35.48
CA TRP A 36 -22.15 -26.04 -35.29
C TRP A 36 -23.66 -25.78 -35.35
N LYS A 37 -24.26 -26.17 -36.47
CA LYS A 37 -25.72 -26.26 -36.63
C LYS A 37 -26.15 -27.63 -36.13
N TRP A 38 -27.09 -27.68 -35.19
CA TRP A 38 -27.47 -28.89 -34.49
C TRP A 38 -28.99 -29.07 -34.40
N ARG A 39 -29.39 -30.32 -34.26
CA ARG A 39 -30.74 -30.77 -33.86
C ARG A 39 -30.67 -31.47 -32.52
N ALA A 40 -31.83 -31.68 -31.91
CA ALA A 40 -31.98 -32.38 -30.64
C ALA A 40 -31.10 -33.65 -30.55
N GLY A 41 -30.19 -33.68 -29.57
CA GLY A 41 -29.30 -34.81 -29.30
C GLY A 41 -28.12 -34.99 -30.27
N ASP A 42 -27.90 -34.09 -31.24
CA ASP A 42 -26.74 -34.15 -32.11
C ASP A 42 -25.43 -34.09 -31.32
N ILE A 43 -24.40 -34.79 -31.83
CA ILE A 43 -23.10 -34.87 -31.17
C ILE A 43 -22.01 -34.32 -32.10
N LEU A 44 -21.38 -33.23 -31.67
CA LEU A 44 -20.12 -32.75 -32.23
C LEU A 44 -18.96 -33.43 -31.50
N THR A 45 -18.10 -34.14 -32.22
CA THR A 45 -16.95 -34.86 -31.66
C THR A 45 -15.64 -34.32 -32.20
N ILE A 46 -14.73 -33.98 -31.30
CA ILE A 46 -13.33 -33.64 -31.58
C ILE A 46 -12.46 -34.82 -31.13
N LYS A 47 -11.81 -35.50 -32.08
CA LYS A 47 -10.91 -36.64 -31.85
C LYS A 47 -9.48 -36.16 -31.61
N LYS A 48 -9.14 -35.93 -30.34
CA LYS A 48 -7.79 -35.48 -29.95
C LYS A 48 -7.33 -36.25 -28.73
N ARG A 49 -6.16 -36.87 -28.83
CA ARG A 49 -5.53 -37.54 -27.70
C ARG A 49 -4.96 -36.50 -26.72
N ILE A 50 -5.37 -36.54 -25.47
CA ILE A 50 -4.91 -35.66 -24.39
C ILE A 50 -4.46 -36.50 -23.19
N GLN A 51 -3.26 -36.19 -22.69
CA GLN A 51 -2.76 -36.74 -21.44
C GLN A 51 -3.22 -35.86 -20.26
N ARG A 52 -3.91 -36.46 -19.30
CA ARG A 52 -4.28 -35.80 -18.05
C ARG A 52 -3.12 -35.82 -17.05
N TYR A 53 -2.90 -34.71 -16.36
CA TYR A 53 -1.96 -34.54 -15.25
C TYR A 53 -2.74 -34.20 -13.98
N ASP A 54 -2.39 -34.85 -12.87
CA ASP A 54 -3.01 -34.55 -11.59
C ASP A 54 -2.53 -33.21 -11.00
N ASN A 55 -3.23 -32.72 -9.97
CA ASN A 55 -2.92 -31.47 -9.28
C ASN A 55 -1.50 -31.45 -8.67
N LYS A 56 -0.91 -32.60 -8.32
CA LYS A 56 0.46 -32.67 -7.79
C LYS A 56 1.48 -32.45 -8.91
N GLN A 57 1.27 -33.07 -10.06
CA GLN A 57 2.07 -32.86 -11.27
C GLN A 57 1.93 -31.42 -11.77
N ALA A 58 0.70 -30.89 -11.81
CA ALA A 58 0.43 -29.51 -12.19
C ALA A 58 1.13 -28.52 -11.24
N LYS A 59 0.99 -28.69 -9.91
CA LYS A 59 1.69 -27.86 -8.92
C LYS A 59 3.21 -27.90 -9.08
N LYS A 60 3.77 -29.09 -9.32
CA LYS A 60 5.23 -29.25 -9.54
C LYS A 60 5.70 -28.49 -10.78
N ALA A 61 4.94 -28.54 -11.87
CA ALA A 61 5.28 -27.85 -13.11
C ALA A 61 5.07 -26.32 -13.03
N PHE A 62 4.01 -25.88 -12.34
CA PHE A 62 3.60 -24.48 -12.26
C PHE A 62 4.32 -23.69 -11.15
N GLY A 63 4.83 -24.37 -10.13
CA GLY A 63 5.53 -23.77 -8.98
C GLY A 63 4.63 -23.30 -7.84
N LYS A 64 3.31 -23.36 -8.00
CA LYS A 64 2.30 -23.04 -6.97
C LYS A 64 1.03 -23.88 -7.19
N LYS A 65 0.02 -23.73 -6.32
CA LYS A 65 -1.25 -24.50 -6.43
C LYS A 65 -1.83 -24.36 -7.84
N ALA A 66 -1.96 -25.47 -8.56
CA ALA A 66 -2.36 -25.52 -9.96
C ALA A 66 -3.18 -26.77 -10.27
N THR A 67 -3.92 -26.73 -11.37
CA THR A 67 -4.74 -27.83 -11.89
C THR A 67 -4.71 -27.83 -13.42
N GLN A 68 -4.92 -28.99 -14.06
CA GLN A 68 -5.13 -29.02 -15.50
C GLN A 68 -6.58 -28.70 -15.82
N VAL A 69 -6.79 -27.82 -16.78
CA VAL A 69 -8.09 -27.25 -17.14
C VAL A 69 -8.40 -27.55 -18.60
N ILE A 70 -9.64 -27.95 -18.89
CA ILE A 70 -10.23 -27.77 -20.22
C ILE A 70 -10.97 -26.43 -20.22
N SER A 71 -10.73 -25.60 -21.23
CA SER A 71 -11.46 -24.36 -21.41
C SER A 71 -11.79 -24.12 -22.87
N PHE A 72 -12.91 -23.44 -23.14
CA PHE A 72 -13.40 -23.18 -24.49
C PHE A 72 -14.34 -21.99 -24.49
N TRP A 73 -14.60 -21.42 -25.66
CA TRP A 73 -15.56 -20.34 -25.85
C TRP A 73 -16.74 -20.80 -26.70
N VAL A 74 -17.93 -20.34 -26.34
CA VAL A 74 -19.16 -20.57 -27.10
C VAL A 74 -19.85 -19.24 -27.34
N TYR A 75 -20.24 -18.98 -28.58
CA TYR A 75 -21.13 -17.90 -28.94
C TYR A 75 -22.52 -18.45 -29.17
N ASN A 76 -23.51 -17.83 -28.55
CA ASN A 76 -24.91 -18.10 -28.84
C ASN A 76 -25.61 -16.84 -29.36
N GLU A 77 -26.28 -16.95 -30.50
CA GLU A 77 -27.06 -15.84 -31.09
C GLU A 77 -28.45 -15.72 -30.47
N VAL A 78 -29.02 -16.82 -30.01
CA VAL A 78 -30.36 -16.92 -29.45
C VAL A 78 -30.30 -17.66 -28.10
N PRO A 79 -30.55 -17.00 -26.97
CA PRO A 79 -30.58 -17.66 -25.67
C PRO A 79 -31.53 -18.87 -25.66
N LEU A 80 -31.09 -19.98 -25.07
CA LEU A 80 -31.88 -21.20 -24.95
C LEU A 80 -31.91 -21.64 -23.49
N ASP A 81 -33.10 -21.79 -22.91
CA ASP A 81 -33.27 -22.27 -21.52
C ASP A 81 -33.09 -23.80 -21.42
N GLN A 82 -31.96 -24.26 -21.93
CA GLN A 82 -31.55 -25.66 -22.02
C GLN A 82 -30.03 -25.73 -21.86
N SER A 83 -29.52 -26.92 -21.58
CA SER A 83 -28.08 -27.16 -21.47
C SER A 83 -27.58 -28.05 -22.59
N MET A 84 -26.42 -27.74 -23.15
CA MET A 84 -25.61 -28.74 -23.84
C MET A 84 -24.78 -29.52 -22.82
N THR A 85 -24.34 -30.72 -23.19
CA THR A 85 -23.48 -31.54 -22.34
C THR A 85 -22.09 -31.66 -22.96
N LEU A 86 -21.05 -31.33 -22.18
CA LEU A 86 -19.66 -31.62 -22.49
C LEU A 86 -19.32 -33.03 -21.99
N LEU A 87 -18.86 -33.90 -22.89
CA LEU A 87 -18.36 -35.24 -22.55
C LEU A 87 -16.88 -35.35 -22.86
N LEU A 88 -16.11 -35.88 -21.91
CA LEU A 88 -14.71 -36.26 -22.07
C LEU A 88 -14.59 -37.77 -21.93
N SER A 89 -14.05 -38.45 -22.94
CA SER A 89 -13.96 -39.90 -22.90
C SER A 89 -12.67 -40.45 -23.52
N LYS A 90 -12.32 -41.65 -23.03
CA LYS A 90 -11.41 -42.59 -23.70
C LYS A 90 -12.26 -43.72 -24.27
N GLN A 91 -11.89 -44.23 -25.45
CA GLN A 91 -12.61 -45.34 -26.07
C GLN A 91 -12.74 -46.53 -25.10
N GLY A 92 -13.97 -47.00 -24.87
CA GLY A 92 -14.28 -48.12 -23.97
C GLY A 92 -14.52 -47.76 -22.50
N ASN A 93 -14.39 -46.49 -22.11
CA ASN A 93 -14.66 -46.01 -20.75
C ASN A 93 -15.94 -45.17 -20.68
N ASN A 94 -16.55 -45.11 -19.49
CA ASN A 94 -17.65 -44.18 -19.22
C ASN A 94 -17.15 -42.73 -19.37
N PRO A 95 -17.90 -41.85 -20.06
CA PRO A 95 -17.51 -40.45 -20.22
C PRO A 95 -17.62 -39.70 -18.90
N SER A 96 -16.73 -38.73 -18.70
CA SER A 96 -16.91 -37.66 -17.72
C SER A 96 -17.77 -36.57 -18.32
N GLU A 97 -18.82 -36.18 -17.61
CA GLU A 97 -19.82 -35.25 -18.13
C GLU A 97 -19.89 -33.93 -17.36
N LYS A 98 -20.30 -32.89 -18.07
CA LYS A 98 -20.63 -31.59 -17.50
C LYS A 98 -21.72 -30.87 -18.31
N ALA A 99 -22.80 -30.47 -17.64
CA ALA A 99 -23.81 -29.60 -18.23
C ALA A 99 -23.33 -28.15 -18.36
N ILE A 100 -23.67 -27.53 -19.49
CA ILE A 100 -23.38 -26.12 -19.83
C ILE A 100 -24.69 -25.46 -20.27
N ASN A 101 -25.19 -24.52 -19.47
CA ASN A 101 -26.44 -23.81 -19.76
C ASN A 101 -26.23 -22.81 -20.93
N LEU A 102 -27.15 -22.83 -21.89
CA LEU A 102 -27.13 -22.04 -23.12
C LEU A 102 -28.00 -20.77 -23.06
N ASN A 103 -28.53 -20.42 -21.88
CA ASN A 103 -29.39 -19.27 -21.67
C ASN A 103 -28.58 -17.96 -21.60
N PHE A 104 -27.89 -17.66 -22.71
CA PHE A 104 -27.11 -16.44 -22.90
C PHE A 104 -27.07 -16.04 -24.37
N LYS A 105 -26.74 -14.76 -24.60
CA LYS A 105 -26.38 -14.21 -25.92
C LYS A 105 -24.94 -13.69 -25.88
N GLY A 106 -24.23 -13.79 -27.00
CA GLY A 106 -22.84 -13.37 -27.10
C GLY A 106 -21.85 -14.49 -26.73
N TRP A 107 -20.57 -14.14 -26.60
CA TRP A 107 -19.52 -15.06 -26.17
C TRP A 107 -19.61 -15.38 -24.67
N ARG A 108 -19.41 -16.64 -24.30
CA ARG A 108 -19.13 -17.08 -22.93
C ARG A 108 -17.93 -18.02 -22.91
N ALA A 109 -17.13 -17.92 -21.85
CA ALA A 109 -15.96 -18.76 -21.65
C ALA A 109 -16.21 -19.76 -20.54
N PHE A 110 -15.83 -21.01 -20.78
CA PHE A 110 -15.96 -22.11 -19.84
C PHE A 110 -14.58 -22.63 -19.47
N GLY A 111 -14.36 -22.97 -18.20
CA GLY A 111 -13.09 -23.44 -17.68
C GLY A 111 -13.32 -24.41 -16.53
N LEU A 112 -12.87 -25.65 -16.70
CA LEU A 112 -13.16 -26.76 -15.80
C LEU A 112 -11.88 -27.52 -15.48
N SER A 113 -11.58 -27.67 -14.19
CA SER A 113 -10.54 -28.56 -13.69
C SER A 113 -10.89 -30.01 -14.03
N LEU A 114 -9.98 -30.68 -14.73
CA LEU A 114 -10.09 -32.11 -15.05
C LEU A 114 -9.99 -33.00 -13.80
N ASP A 115 -9.52 -32.46 -12.69
CA ASP A 115 -9.37 -33.19 -11.43
C ASP A 115 -10.60 -33.05 -10.52
N SER A 116 -11.45 -32.06 -10.72
CA SER A 116 -12.39 -31.65 -9.66
C SER A 116 -13.73 -31.10 -10.10
N ASP A 117 -13.94 -30.79 -11.38
CA ASP A 117 -15.17 -30.09 -11.81
C ASP A 117 -16.14 -30.96 -12.63
N PHE A 118 -15.81 -32.23 -12.89
CA PHE A 118 -16.67 -33.19 -13.61
C PHE A 118 -17.42 -34.11 -12.64
N GLU A 119 -18.58 -34.59 -13.07
CA GLU A 119 -19.42 -35.49 -12.27
C GLU A 119 -18.75 -36.84 -12.06
N GLN A 120 -18.11 -37.35 -13.11
CA GLN A 120 -17.28 -38.55 -13.04
C GLN A 120 -15.79 -38.20 -13.23
N PRO A 121 -14.87 -38.86 -12.52
CA PRO A 121 -13.44 -38.58 -12.63
C PRO A 121 -12.93 -38.69 -14.08
N VAL A 122 -12.27 -37.64 -14.55
CA VAL A 122 -11.67 -37.62 -15.89
C VAL A 122 -10.54 -38.62 -15.96
N THR A 123 -10.57 -39.50 -16.97
CA THR A 123 -9.57 -40.55 -17.15
C THR A 123 -8.18 -39.97 -17.43
N LYS A 124 -7.14 -40.76 -17.11
CA LYS A 124 -5.74 -40.34 -17.28
C LYS A 124 -5.36 -40.04 -18.73
N GLU A 125 -6.02 -40.70 -19.68
CA GLU A 125 -5.91 -40.42 -21.12
C GLU A 125 -7.32 -40.15 -21.65
N LEU A 126 -7.43 -39.22 -22.59
CA LEU A 126 -8.66 -38.87 -23.31
C LEU A 126 -8.39 -38.99 -24.80
N ASP A 127 -9.38 -39.45 -25.56
CA ASP A 127 -9.29 -39.53 -27.02
C ASP A 127 -10.34 -38.66 -27.72
N THR A 128 -11.41 -38.27 -27.00
CA THR A 128 -12.47 -37.43 -27.55
C THR A 128 -12.96 -36.35 -26.58
N VAL A 129 -13.30 -35.21 -27.16
CA VAL A 129 -14.12 -34.15 -26.55
C VAL A 129 -15.42 -34.10 -27.35
N GLN A 130 -16.57 -34.22 -26.69
CA GLN A 130 -17.86 -34.18 -27.37
C GLN A 130 -18.74 -33.09 -26.77
N PHE A 131 -19.42 -32.35 -27.65
CA PHE A 131 -20.50 -31.45 -27.30
C PHE A 131 -21.79 -32.10 -27.76
N VAL A 132 -22.68 -32.40 -26.81
CA VAL A 132 -23.98 -33.02 -27.05
C VAL A 132 -25.03 -31.92 -26.96
N ALA A 133 -25.81 -31.76 -28.04
CA ALA A 133 -26.86 -30.78 -28.11
C ALA A 133 -27.96 -31.09 -27.08
N PRO A 134 -28.76 -30.09 -26.66
CA PRO A 134 -29.95 -30.33 -25.88
C PRO A 134 -30.87 -31.39 -26.49
N THR A 135 -31.72 -32.03 -25.68
CA THR A 135 -32.61 -33.11 -26.14
C THR A 135 -33.87 -32.63 -26.85
N HIS A 136 -34.06 -31.31 -26.95
CA HIS A 136 -35.17 -30.66 -27.63
C HIS A 136 -34.63 -29.53 -28.53
N ASP A 137 -35.43 -29.08 -29.49
CA ASP A 137 -35.11 -27.99 -30.42
C ASP A 137 -33.95 -28.25 -31.40
N SER A 138 -33.58 -27.19 -32.12
CA SER A 138 -32.44 -27.10 -33.02
C SER A 138 -31.86 -25.69 -32.93
N GLY A 139 -30.57 -25.53 -33.18
CA GLY A 139 -29.94 -24.23 -33.07
C GLY A 139 -28.58 -24.16 -33.73
N GLU A 140 -27.91 -23.03 -33.53
CA GLU A 140 -26.57 -22.76 -34.05
C GLU A 140 -25.70 -22.23 -32.92
N LEU A 141 -24.50 -22.79 -32.78
CA LEU A 141 -23.48 -22.33 -31.83
C LEU A 141 -22.17 -22.13 -32.56
N PHE A 142 -21.42 -21.08 -32.21
CA PHE A 142 -20.01 -20.96 -32.60
C PHE A 142 -19.17 -21.46 -31.45
N ILE A 143 -18.21 -22.34 -31.73
CA ILE A 143 -17.27 -22.88 -30.75
C ILE A 143 -15.87 -22.49 -31.18
N ASP A 144 -15.09 -21.97 -30.24
CA ASP A 144 -13.71 -21.56 -30.51
C ASP A 144 -12.79 -21.80 -29.31
N ARG A 145 -11.48 -21.84 -29.58
CA ARG A 145 -10.37 -21.91 -28.61
C ARG A 145 -10.59 -23.04 -27.59
N VAL A 146 -10.83 -24.26 -28.08
CA VAL A 146 -10.88 -25.45 -27.22
C VAL A 146 -9.46 -25.76 -26.77
N MET A 147 -9.19 -25.58 -25.49
CA MET A 147 -7.84 -25.59 -24.93
C MET A 147 -7.71 -26.49 -23.70
N PHE A 148 -6.62 -27.24 -23.66
CA PHE A 148 -6.13 -27.93 -22.47
C PHE A 148 -4.86 -27.26 -21.97
N SER A 149 -4.87 -26.78 -20.73
CA SER A 149 -3.73 -26.06 -20.14
C SER A 149 -3.56 -26.37 -18.64
N ILE A 150 -2.46 -25.93 -18.05
CA ILE A 150 -2.29 -25.93 -16.59
C ILE A 150 -2.57 -24.52 -16.09
N ASP A 151 -3.48 -24.35 -15.14
CA ASP A 151 -3.86 -23.06 -14.60
C ASP A 151 -3.73 -23.02 -13.07
N ASP A 152 -3.76 -21.82 -12.50
CA ASP A 152 -3.79 -21.61 -11.06
C ASP A 152 -5.07 -22.22 -10.46
N GLY A 153 -4.92 -23.06 -9.44
CA GLY A 153 -6.02 -23.89 -8.93
C GLY A 153 -7.11 -23.13 -8.16
N ARG A 154 -7.13 -21.79 -8.21
CA ARG A 154 -8.07 -20.91 -7.50
C ARG A 154 -9.09 -20.22 -8.41
N TYR A 155 -8.86 -20.20 -9.72
CA TYR A 155 -9.46 -19.14 -10.55
C TYR A 155 -10.54 -19.57 -11.52
N GLN A 156 -10.82 -20.86 -11.67
CA GLN A 156 -11.93 -21.36 -12.48
C GLN A 156 -13.26 -21.11 -11.75
N TRP A 157 -13.79 -19.89 -11.82
CA TRP A 157 -14.98 -19.48 -11.07
C TRP A 157 -16.28 -19.99 -11.70
N SER A 158 -17.25 -20.36 -10.86
CA SER A 158 -18.61 -20.66 -11.33
C SER A 158 -19.31 -19.40 -11.82
N ASP A 159 -20.31 -19.57 -12.67
CA ASP A 159 -21.21 -18.52 -13.12
C ASP A 159 -22.62 -19.07 -13.41
N TYR A 160 -23.45 -18.33 -14.15
CA TYR A 160 -24.82 -18.79 -14.47
C TYR A 160 -24.84 -19.96 -15.44
N HIS A 161 -23.76 -20.12 -16.21
CA HIS A 161 -23.70 -21.04 -17.34
C HIS A 161 -23.04 -22.36 -16.95
N VAL A 162 -22.12 -22.33 -15.96
CA VAL A 162 -21.48 -23.52 -15.43
C VAL A 162 -21.18 -23.44 -13.93
N LYS A 163 -21.60 -24.47 -13.18
CA LYS A 163 -21.25 -24.66 -11.77
C LYS A 163 -20.02 -25.55 -11.64
N ASN A 164 -19.06 -25.18 -10.80
CA ASN A 164 -17.84 -25.95 -10.55
C ASN A 164 -17.49 -25.93 -9.05
N ARG A 165 -16.32 -26.46 -8.66
CA ARG A 165 -15.92 -26.52 -7.25
C ARG A 165 -15.79 -25.16 -6.54
N MET A 166 -15.73 -24.06 -7.29
CA MET A 166 -15.63 -22.69 -6.77
C MET A 166 -17.01 -22.05 -6.56
N ALA A 167 -18.10 -22.79 -6.72
CA ALA A 167 -19.45 -22.28 -6.48
C ALA A 167 -19.57 -21.72 -5.05
N GLY A 168 -20.13 -20.51 -4.92
CA GLY A 168 -20.30 -19.83 -3.64
C GLY A 168 -19.05 -19.12 -3.10
N HIS A 169 -17.87 -19.26 -3.71
CA HIS A 169 -16.65 -18.57 -3.25
C HIS A 169 -16.67 -17.06 -3.54
N PHE A 170 -17.36 -16.64 -4.61
CA PHE A 170 -17.49 -15.25 -5.02
C PHE A 170 -18.97 -14.93 -5.26
N PRO A 171 -19.78 -14.84 -4.19
CA PRO A 171 -21.21 -14.55 -4.30
C PRO A 171 -21.43 -13.12 -4.78
N GLU A 172 -22.58 -12.86 -5.38
CA GLU A 172 -22.98 -11.52 -5.85
C GLU A 172 -23.11 -10.52 -4.70
N ILE A 173 -23.00 -9.24 -5.04
CA ILE A 173 -23.22 -8.14 -4.09
C ILE A 173 -24.66 -8.19 -3.60
N ASP A 174 -24.83 -7.96 -2.31
CA ASP A 174 -26.13 -7.75 -1.69
C ASP A 174 -26.06 -6.46 -0.88
N PHE A 175 -26.72 -5.43 -1.39
CA PHE A 175 -26.75 -4.13 -0.73
C PHE A 175 -27.64 -4.12 0.52
N GLY A 176 -28.38 -5.19 0.83
CA GLY A 176 -29.26 -5.27 1.99
C GLY A 176 -30.33 -4.18 2.01
N LEU A 177 -30.82 -3.76 0.84
CA LEU A 177 -31.91 -2.80 0.73
C LEU A 177 -33.24 -3.47 1.11
N PRO A 178 -34.18 -2.73 1.73
CA PRO A 178 -35.52 -3.26 2.01
C PRO A 178 -36.27 -3.55 0.71
N THR A 179 -37.21 -4.49 0.74
CA THR A 179 -38.03 -4.90 -0.42
C THR A 179 -38.92 -3.80 -0.99
N SER A 180 -39.18 -2.74 -0.22
CA SER A 180 -39.93 -1.56 -0.65
C SER A 180 -39.20 -0.30 -0.21
N LEU A 181 -38.93 0.60 -1.17
CA LEU A 181 -38.31 1.90 -0.95
C LEU A 181 -39.33 3.03 -1.21
N PRO A 182 -39.28 4.13 -0.43
CA PRO A 182 -40.12 5.30 -0.68
C PRO A 182 -39.72 6.00 -1.98
N GLU A 183 -40.63 6.80 -2.52
CA GLU A 183 -40.31 7.72 -3.63
C GLU A 183 -39.24 8.73 -3.20
N ALA A 184 -38.32 9.05 -4.12
CA ALA A 184 -37.33 10.10 -3.89
C ALA A 184 -38.02 11.47 -3.80
N THR A 185 -37.71 12.23 -2.75
CA THR A 185 -38.16 13.63 -2.66
C THR A 185 -37.44 14.51 -3.67
N GLU A 186 -38.03 15.64 -4.06
CA GLU A 186 -37.36 16.59 -4.97
C GLU A 186 -36.02 17.10 -4.43
N GLN A 187 -35.91 17.26 -3.10
CA GLN A 187 -34.66 17.60 -2.44
C GLN A 187 -33.60 16.51 -2.65
N GLN A 188 -33.97 15.24 -2.50
CA GLN A 188 -33.07 14.11 -2.73
C GLN A 188 -32.63 14.00 -4.19
N LYS A 189 -33.53 14.25 -5.14
CA LYS A 189 -33.18 14.27 -6.57
C LYS A 189 -32.18 15.39 -6.90
N GLN A 190 -32.41 16.59 -6.36
CA GLN A 190 -31.48 17.70 -6.51
C GLN A 190 -30.11 17.41 -5.88
N ALA A 191 -30.10 16.86 -4.66
CA ALA A 191 -28.89 16.42 -3.96
C ALA A 191 -28.13 15.36 -4.78
N LEU A 192 -28.83 14.34 -5.29
CA LEU A 192 -28.27 13.27 -6.08
C LEU A 192 -27.64 13.78 -7.38
N ASN A 193 -28.33 14.69 -8.08
CA ASN A 193 -27.78 15.35 -9.26
C ASN A 193 -26.54 16.18 -8.91
N ALA A 194 -26.53 16.91 -7.79
CA ALA A 194 -25.36 17.66 -7.34
C ALA A 194 -24.15 16.73 -7.06
N VAL A 195 -24.37 15.58 -6.42
CA VAL A 195 -23.34 14.55 -6.22
C VAL A 195 -22.85 13.99 -7.57
N LYS A 196 -23.76 13.66 -8.48
CA LYS A 196 -23.43 13.16 -9.84
C LYS A 196 -22.57 14.17 -10.60
N GLN A 197 -22.95 15.44 -10.65
CA GLN A 197 -22.20 16.48 -11.38
C GLN A 197 -20.80 16.71 -10.80
N LYS A 198 -20.65 16.73 -9.47
CA LYS A 198 -19.34 16.82 -8.83
C LYS A 198 -18.48 15.60 -9.15
N THR A 199 -19.06 14.40 -9.07
CA THR A 199 -18.38 13.14 -9.41
C THR A 199 -17.92 13.15 -10.87
N ILE A 200 -18.79 13.52 -11.81
CA ILE A 200 -18.44 13.66 -13.25
C ILE A 200 -17.27 14.64 -13.43
N THR A 201 -17.30 15.80 -12.77
CA THR A 201 -16.23 16.80 -12.84
C THR A 201 -14.89 16.26 -12.33
N LEU A 202 -14.92 15.48 -11.24
CA LEU A 202 -13.72 14.88 -10.65
C LEU A 202 -13.15 13.73 -11.49
N LEU A 203 -14.00 12.96 -12.17
CA LEU A 203 -13.61 11.81 -12.97
C LEU A 203 -13.19 12.18 -14.40
N ALA A 204 -13.72 13.27 -14.97
CA ALA A 204 -13.37 13.75 -16.30
C ALA A 204 -12.02 14.48 -16.28
N ASP A 205 -10.91 13.76 -16.10
CA ASP A 205 -9.57 14.35 -15.97
C ASP A 205 -8.76 14.36 -17.28
N SER A 206 -9.09 13.51 -18.25
CA SER A 206 -8.38 13.40 -19.53
C SER A 206 -8.62 14.60 -20.46
N ASN A 207 -7.59 14.99 -21.23
CA ASN A 207 -7.60 16.10 -22.19
C ASN A 207 -7.16 15.68 -23.61
N ILE A 208 -7.19 14.38 -23.92
CA ILE A 208 -6.78 13.86 -25.22
C ILE A 208 -7.78 14.32 -26.31
N ARG A 209 -7.27 14.75 -27.46
CA ARG A 209 -8.07 15.24 -28.59
C ARG A 209 -8.59 14.11 -29.47
N LEU A 210 -9.72 14.33 -30.14
CA LEU A 210 -10.39 13.34 -30.99
C LEU A 210 -9.45 12.57 -31.96
N PRO A 211 -8.52 13.19 -32.71
CA PRO A 211 -7.67 12.43 -33.64
C PRO A 211 -6.82 11.36 -32.95
N ALA A 212 -6.28 11.66 -31.77
CA ALA A 212 -5.49 10.70 -30.99
C ALA A 212 -6.39 9.63 -30.34
N LEU A 213 -7.62 9.98 -29.95
CA LEU A 213 -8.60 9.01 -29.48
C LEU A 213 -9.00 8.04 -30.60
N ARG A 214 -9.23 8.56 -31.81
CA ARG A 214 -9.57 7.76 -32.98
C ARG A 214 -8.45 6.80 -33.34
N ALA A 215 -7.20 7.27 -33.37
CA ALA A 215 -6.04 6.40 -33.60
C ALA A 215 -5.94 5.25 -32.58
N LYS A 216 -6.21 5.53 -31.28
CA LYS A 216 -6.25 4.48 -30.25
C LYS A 216 -7.45 3.53 -30.41
N PHE A 217 -8.60 4.05 -30.83
CA PHE A 217 -9.80 3.23 -31.08
C PHE A 217 -9.62 2.29 -32.26
N ASP A 218 -9.03 2.80 -33.35
CA ASP A 218 -8.76 2.04 -34.56
C ASP A 218 -7.82 0.85 -34.29
N ASP A 219 -6.94 0.96 -33.29
CA ASP A 219 -6.05 -0.11 -32.83
C ASP A 219 -6.82 -1.36 -32.35
N PHE A 220 -8.03 -1.20 -31.78
CA PHE A 220 -8.88 -2.32 -31.34
C PHE A 220 -9.71 -2.94 -32.47
N GLN A 221 -9.70 -2.34 -33.66
CA GLN A 221 -10.33 -2.84 -34.89
C GLN A 221 -11.83 -3.13 -34.75
N ILE A 222 -12.54 -2.34 -33.93
CA ILE A 222 -13.96 -2.56 -33.63
C ILE A 222 -14.81 -2.10 -34.81
N ARG A 223 -15.67 -2.99 -35.30
CA ARG A 223 -16.60 -2.71 -36.40
C ARG A 223 -17.89 -3.51 -36.25
N GLU A 224 -18.97 -2.95 -36.76
CA GLU A 224 -20.27 -3.60 -36.82
C GLU A 224 -20.71 -3.64 -38.29
N VAL A 225 -20.88 -4.84 -38.84
CA VAL A 225 -21.26 -5.07 -40.24
C VAL A 225 -22.44 -6.03 -40.25
N GLU A 226 -23.56 -5.62 -40.86
CA GLU A 226 -24.79 -6.43 -40.94
C GLU A 226 -25.27 -6.95 -39.57
N GLY A 227 -25.16 -6.12 -38.53
CA GLY A 227 -25.55 -6.47 -37.15
C GLY A 227 -24.58 -7.43 -36.43
N VAL A 228 -23.42 -7.73 -37.03
CA VAL A 228 -22.36 -8.53 -36.41
C VAL A 228 -21.25 -7.61 -35.96
N ILE A 229 -21.10 -7.49 -34.64
CA ILE A 229 -19.98 -6.76 -34.03
C ILE A 229 -18.72 -7.64 -33.96
N ARG A 230 -17.57 -7.06 -34.27
CA ARG A 230 -16.25 -7.70 -34.24
C ARG A 230 -15.18 -6.72 -33.77
N GLY A 231 -14.06 -7.27 -33.29
CA GLY A 231 -12.86 -6.54 -32.89
C GLY A 231 -11.83 -7.51 -32.34
N ARG A 232 -10.69 -6.99 -31.88
CA ARG A 232 -9.69 -7.80 -31.15
C ARG A 232 -10.29 -8.40 -29.89
N HIS A 233 -9.97 -9.66 -29.58
CA HIS A 233 -10.46 -10.30 -28.36
C HIS A 233 -9.93 -9.60 -27.09
N ILE A 234 -10.82 -9.33 -26.12
CA ILE A 234 -10.47 -8.59 -24.91
C ILE A 234 -10.23 -9.53 -23.71
N LEU A 235 -9.07 -9.41 -23.07
CA LEU A 235 -8.72 -10.09 -21.82
C LEU A 235 -8.36 -9.09 -20.71
N THR A 236 -8.46 -9.51 -19.46
CA THR A 236 -7.76 -8.88 -18.33
C THR A 236 -6.30 -9.33 -18.29
N ASP A 237 -5.46 -8.62 -17.55
CA ASP A 237 -4.06 -9.01 -17.33
C ASP A 237 -3.93 -10.39 -16.67
N LYS A 238 -4.96 -10.80 -15.90
CA LYS A 238 -4.99 -12.07 -15.17
C LYS A 238 -5.52 -13.25 -15.97
N GLN A 239 -6.44 -13.04 -16.90
CA GLN A 239 -6.95 -14.12 -17.76
C GLN A 239 -5.87 -14.74 -18.64
N GLN A 240 -4.79 -14.02 -18.93
CA GLN A 240 -3.68 -14.54 -19.70
C GLN A 240 -2.97 -15.73 -19.06
N VAL A 241 -3.08 -15.89 -17.73
CA VAL A 241 -2.39 -16.96 -16.99
C VAL A 241 -2.79 -18.35 -17.51
N ILE A 242 -4.06 -18.54 -17.89
CA ILE A 242 -4.57 -19.83 -18.36
C ILE A 242 -3.90 -20.32 -19.66
N TYR A 243 -3.33 -19.40 -20.46
CA TYR A 243 -2.66 -19.74 -21.73
C TYR A 243 -1.25 -20.25 -21.53
N ASN A 244 -0.60 -19.93 -20.39
CA ASN A 244 0.84 -20.14 -20.19
C ASN A 244 1.67 -19.58 -21.35
N SER A 245 1.43 -18.32 -21.72
CA SER A 245 1.89 -17.67 -22.97
C SER A 245 3.36 -17.91 -23.35
N ARG A 246 4.27 -18.05 -22.38
CA ARG A 246 5.70 -18.38 -22.60
C ARG A 246 5.95 -19.76 -23.22
N TYR A 247 4.96 -20.65 -23.22
CA TYR A 247 5.07 -22.04 -23.67
C TYR A 247 4.11 -22.34 -24.83
N LEU A 248 3.45 -21.34 -25.41
CA LEU A 248 2.60 -21.51 -26.59
C LEU A 248 3.43 -21.95 -27.79
N LEU A 249 2.80 -22.65 -28.73
CA LEU A 249 3.39 -22.89 -30.05
C LEU A 249 3.55 -21.56 -30.80
N PRO A 250 4.50 -21.46 -31.75
CA PRO A 250 4.71 -20.22 -32.50
C PRO A 250 3.45 -19.70 -33.20
N GLU A 251 2.64 -20.59 -33.80
CA GLU A 251 1.36 -20.21 -34.40
C GLU A 251 0.36 -19.64 -33.37
N ASP A 252 0.09 -20.36 -32.28
CA ASP A 252 -0.81 -19.92 -31.20
C ASP A 252 -0.35 -18.60 -30.57
N LEU A 253 0.97 -18.39 -30.45
CA LEU A 253 1.54 -17.19 -29.89
C LEU A 253 1.33 -15.98 -30.81
N GLU A 254 1.31 -16.16 -32.13
CA GLU A 254 1.07 -15.07 -33.07
C GLU A 254 -0.38 -14.59 -32.98
N ASP A 255 -1.33 -15.51 -32.99
CA ASP A 255 -2.75 -15.17 -32.81
C ASP A 255 -3.00 -14.55 -31.42
N PHE A 256 -2.31 -15.04 -30.38
CA PHE A 256 -2.43 -14.51 -29.02
C PHE A 256 -1.91 -13.07 -28.88
N LYS A 257 -0.91 -12.65 -29.67
CA LYS A 257 -0.41 -11.26 -29.64
C LYS A 257 -1.44 -10.26 -30.14
N GLU A 258 -2.35 -10.70 -31.02
CA GLU A 258 -3.40 -9.86 -31.59
C GLU A 258 -4.57 -9.60 -30.62
N TYR A 259 -4.57 -10.23 -29.44
CA TYR A 259 -5.51 -9.90 -28.38
C TYR A 259 -5.30 -8.48 -27.85
N ALA A 260 -6.24 -8.01 -27.04
CA ALA A 260 -6.14 -6.73 -26.36
C ALA A 260 -6.41 -6.86 -24.86
N ILE A 261 -5.79 -5.98 -24.06
CA ILE A 261 -5.94 -5.94 -22.62
C ILE A 261 -6.90 -4.83 -22.20
N LEU A 262 -7.86 -5.20 -21.34
CA LEU A 262 -8.87 -4.31 -20.81
C LEU A 262 -8.26 -3.13 -20.02
N GLY A 263 -7.20 -3.39 -19.25
CA GLY A 263 -6.43 -2.37 -18.52
C GLY A 263 -5.10 -1.95 -19.18
N LYS A 264 -4.39 -1.00 -18.56
CA LYS A 264 -3.15 -0.40 -19.12
C LYS A 264 -1.90 -1.28 -19.15
N LYS A 265 -1.91 -2.44 -18.49
CA LYS A 265 -0.70 -3.24 -18.28
C LYS A 265 -0.92 -4.67 -18.71
N ASP A 266 0.03 -5.16 -19.48
CA ASP A 266 0.18 -6.59 -19.72
C ASP A 266 1.09 -7.20 -18.64
N GLN A 267 0.65 -8.34 -18.07
CA GLN A 267 1.41 -9.10 -17.10
C GLN A 267 2.69 -9.71 -17.68
N PHE A 268 2.70 -10.06 -18.97
CA PHE A 268 3.81 -10.80 -19.58
C PHE A 268 4.63 -10.01 -20.61
N GLY A 269 4.16 -8.84 -21.06
CA GLY A 269 4.83 -7.99 -22.04
C GLY A 269 4.80 -8.53 -23.47
N ILE A 270 3.77 -9.32 -23.82
CA ILE A 270 3.54 -9.98 -25.10
C ILE A 270 2.50 -9.21 -25.92
N ILE A 271 1.39 -8.79 -25.31
CA ILE A 271 0.28 -8.12 -25.99
C ILE A 271 0.56 -6.62 -26.06
N GLN A 272 0.34 -6.02 -27.25
CA GLN A 272 0.65 -4.60 -27.50
C GLN A 272 -0.58 -3.69 -27.40
N HIS A 273 -1.78 -4.23 -27.60
CA HIS A 273 -3.04 -3.48 -27.60
C HIS A 273 -3.57 -3.36 -26.17
N LEU A 274 -3.33 -2.23 -25.50
CA LEU A 274 -3.57 -2.07 -24.06
C LEU A 274 -4.55 -0.94 -23.75
N GLY A 275 -5.23 -1.04 -22.61
CA GLY A 275 -6.00 0.06 -22.03
C GLY A 275 -7.35 0.31 -22.69
N TYR A 276 -8.10 -0.74 -23.00
CA TYR A 276 -9.46 -0.61 -23.57
C TYR A 276 -10.39 0.21 -22.67
N SER A 277 -10.48 -0.11 -21.37
CA SER A 277 -11.34 0.61 -20.43
C SER A 277 -10.83 2.03 -20.14
N ASP A 278 -9.53 2.25 -20.30
CA ASP A 278 -8.91 3.56 -20.16
C ASP A 278 -9.20 4.46 -21.36
N LEU A 279 -9.22 3.89 -22.58
CA LEU A 279 -9.68 4.59 -23.77
C LEU A 279 -11.17 4.97 -23.63
N MET A 280 -12.01 4.07 -23.11
CA MET A 280 -13.41 4.39 -22.81
C MET A 280 -13.53 5.60 -21.87
N LEU A 281 -12.69 5.68 -20.82
CA LEU A 281 -12.64 6.83 -19.92
C LEU A 281 -12.11 8.09 -20.60
N ASP A 282 -11.08 7.99 -21.44
CA ASP A 282 -10.52 9.11 -22.20
C ASP A 282 -11.58 9.71 -23.16
N ILE A 283 -12.31 8.85 -23.89
CA ILE A 283 -13.43 9.23 -24.78
C ILE A 283 -14.54 9.92 -23.98
N ALA A 284 -14.99 9.30 -22.89
CA ALA A 284 -16.04 9.83 -22.04
C ALA A 284 -15.66 11.19 -21.41
N SER A 285 -14.40 11.34 -20.97
CA SER A 285 -13.87 12.60 -20.43
C SER A 285 -13.89 13.71 -21.48
N ARG A 286 -13.51 13.39 -22.73
CA ARG A 286 -13.55 14.35 -23.83
C ARG A 286 -14.99 14.72 -24.19
N TYR A 287 -15.91 13.74 -24.21
CA TYR A 287 -17.34 13.97 -24.48
C TYR A 287 -17.94 14.97 -23.49
N VAL A 288 -17.70 14.79 -22.19
CA VAL A 288 -18.20 15.69 -21.13
C VAL A 288 -17.61 17.10 -21.24
N LYS A 289 -16.31 17.22 -21.55
CA LYS A 289 -15.63 18.53 -21.64
C LYS A 289 -15.94 19.29 -22.92
N ASN A 290 -16.37 18.60 -23.97
CA ASN A 290 -16.58 19.19 -25.28
C ASN A 290 -18.04 19.62 -25.50
N LYS A 291 -18.23 20.71 -26.23
CA LYS A 291 -19.56 21.24 -26.59
C LYS A 291 -19.87 21.14 -28.08
N ASP A 292 -18.88 20.82 -28.92
CA ASP A 292 -19.10 20.65 -30.35
C ASP A 292 -19.96 19.40 -30.64
N ALA A 293 -21.06 19.59 -31.35
CA ALA A 293 -22.05 18.55 -31.57
C ALA A 293 -21.52 17.40 -32.45
N ALA A 294 -20.73 17.72 -33.47
CA ALA A 294 -20.19 16.72 -34.40
C ALA A 294 -19.12 15.84 -33.72
N GLU A 295 -18.21 16.46 -32.95
CA GLU A 295 -17.22 15.72 -32.18
C GLU A 295 -17.89 14.91 -31.06
N ARG A 296 -18.91 15.44 -30.38
CA ARG A 296 -19.68 14.65 -29.40
C ARG A 296 -20.36 13.44 -30.03
N ALA A 297 -20.97 13.58 -31.21
CA ALA A 297 -21.57 12.46 -31.94
C ALA A 297 -20.53 11.38 -32.26
N ALA A 298 -19.35 11.79 -32.77
CA ALA A 298 -18.25 10.87 -33.07
C ALA A 298 -17.73 10.13 -31.81
N LEU A 299 -17.61 10.83 -30.68
CA LEU A 299 -17.19 10.23 -29.42
C LEU A 299 -18.24 9.25 -28.88
N SER A 300 -19.53 9.60 -28.96
CA SER A 300 -20.63 8.72 -28.58
C SER A 300 -20.65 7.45 -29.43
N GLU A 301 -20.47 7.57 -30.76
CA GLU A 301 -20.42 6.42 -31.67
C GLU A 301 -19.28 5.46 -31.30
N MET A 302 -18.07 5.98 -31.12
CA MET A 302 -16.91 5.19 -30.69
C MET A 302 -17.18 4.50 -29.34
N TYR A 303 -17.74 5.23 -28.37
CA TYR A 303 -18.06 4.68 -27.06
C TYR A 303 -19.09 3.56 -27.14
N LEU A 304 -20.19 3.76 -27.87
CA LEU A 304 -21.26 2.77 -28.04
C LEU A 304 -20.76 1.50 -28.72
N LEU A 305 -19.91 1.62 -29.75
CA LEU A 305 -19.27 0.46 -30.39
C LEU A 305 -18.36 -0.29 -29.41
N MET A 306 -17.56 0.43 -28.62
CA MET A 306 -16.73 -0.21 -27.58
C MET A 306 -17.57 -0.92 -26.52
N THR A 307 -18.68 -0.33 -26.08
CA THR A 307 -19.59 -0.94 -25.10
C THR A 307 -20.23 -2.20 -25.66
N ARG A 308 -20.84 -2.13 -26.86
CA ARG A 308 -21.47 -3.30 -27.49
C ARG A 308 -20.46 -4.42 -27.73
N HIS A 309 -19.25 -4.09 -28.17
CA HIS A 309 -18.19 -5.07 -28.37
C HIS A 309 -17.80 -5.73 -27.04
N LEU A 310 -17.58 -4.96 -25.97
CA LEU A 310 -17.20 -5.51 -24.68
C LEU A 310 -18.27 -6.45 -24.08
N LEU A 311 -19.54 -6.09 -24.20
CA LEU A 311 -20.68 -6.93 -23.80
C LEU A 311 -20.76 -8.22 -24.65
N ASP A 312 -20.60 -8.10 -25.97
CA ASP A 312 -20.59 -9.24 -26.91
C ASP A 312 -19.43 -10.22 -26.65
N GLN A 313 -18.28 -9.69 -26.21
CA GLN A 313 -17.10 -10.46 -25.75
C GLN A 313 -17.33 -11.19 -24.41
N GLY A 314 -18.50 -10.99 -23.78
CA GLY A 314 -18.95 -11.75 -22.62
C GLY A 314 -18.71 -11.09 -21.27
N PHE A 315 -18.27 -9.83 -21.22
CA PHE A 315 -18.21 -9.04 -19.99
C PHE A 315 -19.61 -8.58 -19.60
N ALA A 316 -20.41 -9.55 -19.16
CA ALA A 316 -21.84 -9.41 -18.89
C ALA A 316 -22.19 -10.08 -17.56
N LYS A 317 -23.39 -9.77 -17.04
CA LYS A 317 -23.92 -10.43 -15.85
C LYS A 317 -23.99 -11.95 -16.03
N GLY A 318 -23.63 -12.67 -14.97
CA GLY A 318 -23.60 -14.13 -14.98
C GLY A 318 -22.47 -14.76 -15.78
N SER A 319 -21.43 -14.00 -16.19
CA SER A 319 -20.29 -14.51 -16.96
C SER A 319 -18.97 -14.36 -16.20
N SER A 320 -18.33 -15.46 -15.81
CA SER A 320 -17.05 -15.42 -15.08
C SER A 320 -15.82 -15.29 -15.98
N LEU A 321 -15.98 -15.50 -17.30
CA LEU A 321 -14.91 -15.38 -18.30
C LEU A 321 -13.63 -16.18 -17.97
N VAL A 322 -13.82 -17.27 -17.24
CA VAL A 322 -12.81 -18.15 -16.61
C VAL A 322 -11.92 -17.53 -15.52
N SER A 323 -11.70 -16.22 -15.45
CA SER A 323 -11.56 -15.51 -14.15
C SER A 323 -11.38 -14.02 -14.35
N THR A 324 -11.96 -13.18 -13.51
CA THR A 324 -11.73 -11.72 -13.53
C THR A 324 -11.07 -11.24 -12.24
N HIS A 325 -10.29 -12.09 -11.56
CA HIS A 325 -9.64 -11.69 -10.32
C HIS A 325 -8.73 -10.47 -10.53
N HIS A 326 -8.64 -9.62 -9.51
CA HIS A 326 -8.02 -8.30 -9.56
C HIS A 326 -8.70 -7.37 -10.57
N TRP A 327 -10.02 -7.54 -10.73
CA TRP A 327 -10.89 -6.87 -11.70
C TRP A 327 -10.61 -5.38 -11.79
N GLY A 328 -10.43 -4.73 -10.64
CA GLY A 328 -10.28 -3.29 -10.53
C GLY A 328 -9.07 -2.74 -11.29
N TYR A 329 -7.99 -3.50 -11.46
CA TYR A 329 -6.85 -3.04 -12.28
C TYR A 329 -7.17 -2.98 -13.77
N SER A 330 -8.09 -3.81 -14.23
CA SER A 330 -8.52 -3.85 -15.62
C SER A 330 -9.71 -2.93 -15.89
N SER A 331 -10.60 -2.70 -14.92
CA SER A 331 -11.94 -2.12 -15.19
C SER A 331 -12.22 -0.76 -14.58
N ARG A 332 -11.30 -0.17 -13.80
CA ARG A 332 -11.51 1.14 -13.16
C ARG A 332 -11.98 2.23 -14.13
N GLY A 333 -11.45 2.23 -15.36
CA GLY A 333 -11.86 3.15 -16.41
C GLY A 333 -13.30 2.92 -16.89
N TRP A 334 -13.76 1.67 -16.91
CA TRP A 334 -15.11 1.32 -17.37
C TRP A 334 -16.18 1.89 -16.44
N TYR A 335 -16.10 1.66 -15.12
CA TYR A 335 -17.04 2.23 -14.13
C TYR A 335 -17.17 3.76 -14.27
N SER A 336 -16.04 4.46 -14.30
CA SER A 336 -16.02 5.92 -14.41
C SER A 336 -16.58 6.39 -15.75
N SER A 337 -16.20 5.75 -16.85
CA SER A 337 -16.68 6.11 -18.19
C SER A 337 -18.19 5.92 -18.34
N ALA A 338 -18.76 4.86 -17.73
CA ALA A 338 -20.18 4.56 -17.82
C ALA A 338 -21.03 5.65 -17.13
N LEU A 339 -20.57 6.18 -15.99
CA LEU A 339 -21.23 7.33 -15.36
C LEU A 339 -21.16 8.59 -16.22
N LEU A 340 -19.99 8.86 -16.82
CA LEU A 340 -19.78 10.03 -17.70
C LEU A 340 -20.65 9.95 -18.97
N MET A 341 -20.95 8.73 -19.43
CA MET A 341 -21.73 8.45 -20.63
C MET A 341 -23.15 7.97 -20.32
N GLN A 342 -23.64 8.11 -19.08
CA GLN A 342 -24.92 7.55 -18.64
C GLN A 342 -26.06 7.92 -19.59
N ASP A 343 -26.20 9.20 -19.96
CA ASP A 343 -27.29 9.65 -20.81
C ASP A 343 -27.20 9.06 -22.23
N VAL A 344 -25.97 8.82 -22.73
CA VAL A 344 -25.75 8.18 -24.04
C VAL A 344 -26.12 6.70 -23.98
N LEU A 345 -25.79 6.01 -22.88
CA LEU A 345 -26.16 4.62 -22.65
C LEU A 345 -27.68 4.47 -22.50
N GLU A 346 -28.34 5.38 -21.79
CA GLU A 346 -29.79 5.39 -21.59
C GLU A 346 -30.54 5.62 -22.91
N GLN A 347 -30.13 6.61 -23.70
CA GLN A 347 -30.72 6.92 -25.01
C GLN A 347 -30.56 5.80 -26.06
N ASN A 348 -29.70 4.82 -25.80
CA ASN A 348 -29.43 3.69 -26.69
C ASN A 348 -29.77 2.34 -26.03
N ASP A 349 -30.56 2.33 -24.95
CA ASP A 349 -31.05 1.13 -24.24
C ASP A 349 -29.94 0.19 -23.71
N LEU A 350 -28.74 0.71 -23.45
CA LEU A 350 -27.58 -0.06 -22.95
C LEU A 350 -27.33 0.11 -21.46
N LEU A 351 -27.95 1.09 -20.80
CA LEU A 351 -27.69 1.41 -19.40
C LEU A 351 -27.93 0.21 -18.45
N PRO A 352 -29.08 -0.51 -18.51
CA PRO A 352 -29.32 -1.64 -17.61
C PRO A 352 -28.29 -2.76 -17.78
N GLU A 353 -27.95 -3.13 -19.02
CA GLU A 353 -27.01 -4.21 -19.32
C GLU A 353 -25.58 -3.86 -18.84
N VAL A 354 -25.15 -2.62 -19.04
CA VAL A 354 -23.85 -2.14 -18.55
C VAL A 354 -23.81 -2.11 -17.03
N TYR A 355 -24.86 -1.61 -16.37
CA TYR A 355 -24.96 -1.60 -14.91
C TYR A 355 -24.87 -3.02 -14.34
N ASP A 356 -25.65 -3.96 -14.89
CA ASP A 356 -25.68 -5.36 -14.48
C ASP A 356 -24.33 -6.06 -14.65
N ALA A 357 -23.62 -5.78 -15.75
CA ALA A 357 -22.27 -6.30 -15.98
C ALA A 357 -21.25 -5.75 -14.96
N LEU A 358 -21.27 -4.44 -14.73
CA LEU A 358 -20.38 -3.79 -13.76
C LEU A 358 -20.63 -4.27 -12.33
N LEU A 359 -21.91 -4.46 -11.95
CA LEU A 359 -22.31 -4.98 -10.64
C LEU A 359 -21.87 -6.45 -10.48
N TRP A 360 -22.10 -7.27 -11.50
CA TRP A 360 -21.69 -8.68 -11.50
C TRP A 360 -20.18 -8.85 -11.26
N HIS A 361 -19.34 -8.10 -11.97
CA HIS A 361 -17.88 -8.19 -11.79
C HIS A 361 -17.40 -7.49 -10.51
N ALA A 362 -18.14 -6.51 -9.99
CA ALA A 362 -17.85 -5.90 -8.69
C ALA A 362 -17.97 -6.87 -7.51
N ARG A 363 -18.57 -8.06 -7.69
CA ARG A 363 -18.70 -9.08 -6.65
C ARG A 363 -17.37 -9.56 -6.05
N GLU A 364 -16.25 -9.38 -6.75
CA GLU A 364 -14.92 -9.57 -6.15
C GLU A 364 -14.72 -8.67 -4.91
N PHE A 365 -15.35 -7.49 -4.90
CA PHE A 365 -15.23 -6.47 -3.85
C PHE A 365 -16.38 -6.50 -2.85
N LYS A 366 -17.18 -7.58 -2.82
CA LYS A 366 -18.37 -7.74 -1.97
C LYS A 366 -18.16 -7.24 -0.54
N ALA A 367 -17.03 -7.60 0.07
CA ALA A 367 -16.67 -7.20 1.44
C ALA A 367 -16.70 -5.67 1.70
N SER A 368 -16.55 -4.85 0.66
CA SER A 368 -16.70 -3.39 0.72
C SER A 368 -17.94 -2.87 -0.01
N PHE A 369 -18.38 -3.54 -1.09
CA PHE A 369 -19.48 -3.07 -1.93
C PHE A 369 -20.86 -3.36 -1.34
N ASP A 370 -20.99 -4.36 -0.45
CA ASP A 370 -22.22 -4.55 0.34
C ASP A 370 -22.49 -3.35 1.29
N MET A 371 -21.46 -2.53 1.56
CA MET A 371 -21.51 -1.40 2.51
C MET A 371 -21.89 -1.81 3.93
N GLU A 372 -21.56 -3.04 4.32
CA GLU A 372 -21.62 -3.50 5.70
C GLU A 372 -20.35 -3.08 6.43
N ILE A 373 -20.48 -2.38 7.55
CA ILE A 373 -19.32 -1.93 8.33
C ILE A 373 -18.70 -3.10 9.09
N LYS A 374 -17.42 -3.35 8.85
CA LYS A 374 -16.60 -4.39 9.49
C LYS A 374 -15.22 -3.83 9.84
N PRO A 375 -14.45 -4.51 10.70
CA PRO A 375 -13.05 -4.13 10.96
C PRO A 375 -12.19 -3.95 9.70
N GLN A 376 -12.50 -4.66 8.62
CA GLN A 376 -11.75 -4.63 7.35
C GLN A 376 -12.21 -3.51 6.40
N SER A 377 -13.29 -2.79 6.71
CA SER A 377 -13.87 -1.77 5.83
C SER A 377 -12.99 -0.53 5.65
N SER A 378 -12.00 -0.32 6.53
CA SER A 378 -11.04 0.79 6.48
C SER A 378 -9.83 0.53 5.56
N ASN A 379 -9.98 -0.37 4.59
CA ASN A 379 -8.93 -0.75 3.65
C ASN A 379 -8.43 0.46 2.82
N LEU A 380 -7.16 0.84 3.03
CA LEU A 380 -6.54 1.98 2.33
C LEU A 380 -6.43 1.76 0.81
N ASP A 381 -6.31 0.51 0.37
CA ASP A 381 -6.31 0.19 -1.06
C ASP A 381 -7.71 0.33 -1.66
N TYR A 382 -8.79 0.03 -0.92
CA TYR A 382 -10.16 0.35 -1.34
C TYR A 382 -10.34 1.86 -1.52
N PHE A 383 -9.90 2.67 -0.55
CA PHE A 383 -9.95 4.13 -0.64
C PHE A 383 -9.20 4.65 -1.87
N ASN A 384 -8.02 4.11 -2.16
CA ASN A 384 -7.24 4.47 -3.34
C ASN A 384 -7.88 3.98 -4.65
N THR A 385 -8.32 2.73 -4.72
CA THR A 385 -8.52 2.05 -6.01
C THR A 385 -9.96 1.82 -6.41
N LEU A 386 -10.90 1.87 -5.46
CA LEU A 386 -12.27 1.43 -5.67
C LEU A 386 -13.33 2.40 -5.14
N SER A 387 -13.02 3.29 -4.19
CA SER A 387 -14.02 4.18 -3.58
C SER A 387 -14.79 5.04 -4.59
N ARG A 388 -14.08 5.61 -5.59
CA ARG A 388 -14.68 6.40 -6.67
C ARG A 388 -15.46 5.55 -7.66
N GLN A 389 -14.99 4.34 -7.94
CA GLN A 389 -15.67 3.37 -8.80
C GLN A 389 -16.95 2.85 -8.14
N HIS A 390 -16.93 2.63 -6.83
CA HIS A 390 -18.10 2.26 -6.05
C HIS A 390 -19.15 3.37 -6.09
N LEU A 391 -18.74 4.64 -5.85
CA LEU A 391 -19.65 5.78 -6.00
C LEU A 391 -20.21 5.89 -7.43
N ALA A 392 -19.36 5.68 -8.45
CA ALA A 392 -19.81 5.70 -9.84
C ALA A 392 -20.82 4.59 -10.15
N LEU A 393 -20.60 3.37 -9.67
CA LEU A 393 -21.51 2.24 -9.82
C LEU A 393 -22.88 2.54 -9.21
N ILE A 394 -22.93 3.01 -7.96
CA ILE A 394 -24.22 3.26 -7.32
C ILE A 394 -24.95 4.45 -7.94
N LEU A 395 -24.25 5.48 -8.42
CA LEU A 395 -24.86 6.59 -9.16
C LEU A 395 -25.39 6.17 -10.54
N LEU A 396 -24.86 5.09 -11.11
CA LEU A 396 -25.29 4.52 -12.39
C LEU A 396 -26.54 3.63 -12.26
N ASN A 397 -26.95 3.24 -11.04
CA ASN A 397 -28.12 2.38 -10.82
C ASN A 397 -29.36 2.96 -11.52
N PRO A 398 -30.01 2.25 -12.46
CA PRO A 398 -31.15 2.78 -13.21
C PRO A 398 -32.38 3.10 -12.35
N ASP A 399 -32.59 2.42 -11.21
CA ASP A 399 -33.70 2.70 -10.29
C ASP A 399 -33.38 3.91 -9.39
N GLU A 400 -34.19 4.97 -9.47
CA GLU A 400 -33.98 6.22 -8.71
C GLU A 400 -34.10 6.02 -7.19
N LYS A 401 -35.02 5.16 -6.73
CA LYS A 401 -35.26 4.90 -5.30
C LYS A 401 -34.07 4.18 -4.71
N GLU A 402 -33.60 3.13 -5.39
CA GLU A 402 -32.39 2.43 -5.00
C GLU A 402 -31.18 3.34 -5.04
N ARG A 403 -31.05 4.18 -6.07
CA ARG A 403 -29.93 5.13 -6.19
C ARG A 403 -29.83 6.06 -4.98
N VAL A 404 -30.96 6.63 -4.53
CA VAL A 404 -31.00 7.48 -3.32
C VAL A 404 -30.63 6.68 -2.07
N ALA A 405 -31.19 5.49 -1.90
CA ALA A 405 -30.90 4.64 -0.75
C ALA A 405 -29.41 4.22 -0.69
N LEU A 406 -28.83 3.84 -1.82
CA LEU A 406 -27.43 3.42 -1.94
C LEU A 406 -26.46 4.57 -1.68
N VAL A 407 -26.70 5.77 -2.23
CA VAL A 407 -25.81 6.92 -1.99
C VAL A 407 -25.86 7.36 -0.53
N SER A 408 -27.04 7.30 0.10
CA SER A 408 -27.18 7.53 1.55
C SER A 408 -26.42 6.49 2.38
N LYS A 409 -26.62 5.18 2.08
CA LYS A 409 -25.89 4.09 2.73
C LYS A 409 -24.37 4.25 2.55
N PHE A 410 -23.93 4.65 1.37
CA PHE A 410 -22.52 4.87 1.04
C PHE A 410 -21.91 6.00 1.86
N GLY A 411 -22.60 7.15 1.98
CA GLY A 411 -22.15 8.25 2.84
C GLY A 411 -21.97 7.83 4.30
N HIS A 412 -22.89 7.01 4.82
CA HIS A 412 -22.75 6.42 6.16
C HIS A 412 -21.59 5.43 6.25
N PHE A 413 -21.46 4.51 5.29
CA PHE A 413 -20.36 3.54 5.23
C PHE A 413 -18.99 4.22 5.23
N ILE A 414 -18.79 5.24 4.38
CA ILE A 414 -17.52 5.99 4.33
C ILE A 414 -17.28 6.74 5.65
N THR A 415 -18.32 7.32 6.25
CA THR A 415 -18.21 7.96 7.57
C THR A 415 -17.67 6.98 8.61
N GLN A 416 -18.28 5.81 8.74
CA GLN A 416 -17.91 4.82 9.74
C GLN A 416 -16.54 4.18 9.43
N ALA A 417 -16.27 3.86 8.16
CA ALA A 417 -14.99 3.29 7.73
C ALA A 417 -13.81 4.24 7.96
N LEU A 418 -14.02 5.56 7.90
CA LEU A 418 -12.99 6.54 8.26
C LEU A 418 -12.90 6.76 9.77
N ALA A 419 -14.04 6.82 10.47
CA ALA A 419 -14.07 7.18 11.89
C ALA A 419 -13.56 6.07 12.81
N GLN A 420 -13.78 4.79 12.46
CA GLN A 420 -13.36 3.68 13.29
C GLN A 420 -11.84 3.61 13.47
N THR A 421 -11.39 3.11 14.64
CA THR A 421 -10.02 2.63 14.83
C THR A 421 -10.06 1.10 14.73
N PRO A 422 -9.60 0.51 13.62
CA PRO A 422 -9.66 -0.93 13.43
C PRO A 422 -8.89 -1.68 14.53
N PRO A 423 -9.42 -2.80 15.05
CA PRO A 423 -8.72 -3.63 16.03
C PRO A 423 -7.45 -4.25 15.45
N SER A 424 -6.52 -4.64 16.33
CA SER A 424 -5.28 -5.30 15.94
C SER A 424 -4.54 -4.51 14.84
N SER A 425 -4.12 -5.23 13.79
CA SER A 425 -3.36 -4.73 12.66
C SER A 425 -4.19 -4.67 11.36
N PHE A 426 -5.53 -4.64 11.46
CA PHE A 426 -6.39 -4.40 10.29
C PHE A 426 -6.07 -3.04 9.64
N ASP A 427 -6.22 -2.97 8.33
CA ASP A 427 -5.97 -1.75 7.56
C ASP A 427 -6.85 -0.59 8.05
N GLY A 428 -6.33 0.64 8.05
CA GLY A 428 -7.10 1.85 8.38
C GLY A 428 -6.36 2.88 9.23
N LEU A 429 -7.06 3.95 9.59
CA LEU A 429 -6.51 5.08 10.34
C LEU A 429 -6.35 4.74 11.83
N ARG A 430 -5.35 5.31 12.50
CA ARG A 430 -5.07 5.13 13.93
C ARG A 430 -5.16 6.45 14.69
N ASP A 431 -5.31 6.36 16.00
CA ASP A 431 -5.47 7.52 16.88
C ASP A 431 -4.19 8.33 17.08
N ASP A 432 -3.02 7.79 16.80
CA ASP A 432 -1.76 8.55 16.78
C ASP A 432 -1.52 9.24 15.41
N GLY A 433 -2.44 9.07 14.45
CA GLY A 433 -2.30 9.63 13.09
C GLY A 433 -1.57 8.71 12.12
N THR A 434 -1.07 7.55 12.56
CA THR A 434 -0.59 6.52 11.63
C THR A 434 -1.74 5.91 10.83
N ALA A 435 -1.42 5.33 9.68
CA ALA A 435 -2.38 4.69 8.79
C ALA A 435 -1.83 3.35 8.30
N TYR A 436 -2.60 2.28 8.51
CA TYR A 436 -2.14 0.91 8.36
C TYR A 436 -2.54 0.30 7.02
N ARG A 437 -1.58 -0.35 6.38
CA ARG A 437 -1.75 -1.32 5.29
C ARG A 437 -0.64 -2.36 5.41
N HIS A 438 -0.93 -3.63 5.14
CA HIS A 438 0.04 -4.72 5.37
C HIS A 438 0.46 -4.81 6.84
N MET A 439 -0.53 -4.71 7.74
CA MET A 439 -0.34 -4.89 9.19
C MET A 439 0.65 -3.91 9.85
N GLY A 440 0.85 -2.72 9.29
CA GLY A 440 1.69 -1.68 9.89
C GLY A 440 1.53 -0.33 9.19
N HIS A 441 2.11 0.72 9.77
CA HIS A 441 2.06 2.06 9.19
C HIS A 441 2.69 2.11 7.80
N TYR A 442 1.94 2.57 6.79
CA TYR A 442 2.39 2.55 5.40
C TYR A 442 1.97 3.81 4.61
N PRO A 443 2.84 4.84 4.55
CA PRO A 443 2.57 6.09 3.84
C PRO A 443 2.23 5.92 2.35
N ASN A 444 2.86 4.99 1.63
CA ASN A 444 2.60 4.81 0.19
C ASN A 444 1.13 4.47 -0.10
N TYR A 445 0.54 3.52 0.64
CA TYR A 445 -0.88 3.22 0.51
C TYR A 445 -1.75 4.36 1.05
N ALA A 446 -1.39 4.91 2.22
CA ALA A 446 -2.16 5.96 2.87
C ALA A 446 -2.28 7.23 2.03
N PHE A 447 -1.17 7.75 1.49
CA PHE A 447 -1.15 9.00 0.74
C PHE A 447 -1.94 8.91 -0.56
N HIS A 448 -1.91 7.74 -1.22
CA HIS A 448 -2.76 7.48 -2.37
C HIS A 448 -4.25 7.38 -1.98
N GLY A 449 -4.55 6.72 -0.86
CA GLY A 449 -5.91 6.63 -0.31
C GLY A 449 -6.50 7.98 0.08
N PHE A 450 -5.71 8.84 0.74
CA PHE A 450 -6.13 10.17 1.23
C PHE A 450 -6.62 11.07 0.09
N ASP A 451 -5.93 11.07 -1.05
CA ASP A 451 -6.32 11.91 -2.18
C ASP A 451 -7.68 11.47 -2.77
N HIS A 452 -7.83 10.19 -3.07
CA HIS A 452 -9.02 9.68 -3.73
C HIS A 452 -10.24 9.64 -2.81
N ILE A 453 -10.09 9.34 -1.51
CA ILE A 453 -11.22 9.39 -0.59
C ILE A 453 -11.70 10.81 -0.34
N ALA A 454 -10.79 11.81 -0.34
CA ALA A 454 -11.18 13.21 -0.24
C ALA A 454 -11.98 13.71 -1.46
N GLN A 455 -11.74 13.14 -2.65
CA GLN A 455 -12.59 13.40 -3.83
C GLN A 455 -14.01 12.89 -3.61
N VAL A 456 -14.17 11.68 -3.06
CA VAL A 456 -15.49 11.11 -2.72
C VAL A 456 -16.21 11.96 -1.66
N ILE A 457 -15.50 12.33 -0.59
CA ILE A 457 -16.02 13.21 0.47
C ILE A 457 -16.53 14.54 -0.13
N TYR A 458 -15.73 15.15 -1.01
CA TYR A 458 -16.10 16.42 -1.65
C TYR A 458 -17.29 16.29 -2.60
N ALA A 459 -17.41 15.15 -3.31
CA ALA A 459 -18.55 14.88 -4.17
C ALA A 459 -19.86 14.82 -3.36
N LEU A 460 -19.83 14.20 -2.18
CA LEU A 460 -20.99 14.08 -1.28
C LEU A 460 -21.28 15.36 -0.48
N HIS A 461 -20.28 16.22 -0.26
CA HIS A 461 -20.41 17.42 0.56
C HIS A 461 -21.52 18.38 0.08
N GLY A 462 -22.15 19.08 1.02
CA GLY A 462 -23.20 20.06 0.73
C GLY A 462 -24.54 19.43 0.35
N THR A 463 -24.71 18.14 0.64
CA THR A 463 -25.94 17.37 0.42
C THR A 463 -26.30 16.57 1.67
N GLU A 464 -27.49 15.97 1.73
CA GLU A 464 -27.88 15.08 2.82
C GLU A 464 -27.04 13.78 2.91
N PHE A 465 -26.27 13.47 1.85
CA PHE A 465 -25.41 12.29 1.77
C PHE A 465 -23.97 12.55 2.26
N ALA A 466 -23.70 13.75 2.80
CA ALA A 466 -22.36 14.17 3.18
C ALA A 466 -21.74 13.26 4.25
N VAL A 467 -20.43 13.00 4.11
CA VAL A 467 -19.63 12.32 5.13
C VAL A 467 -19.60 13.18 6.39
N GLN A 468 -19.86 12.55 7.54
CA GLN A 468 -20.04 13.27 8.80
C GLN A 468 -18.70 13.61 9.47
N LYS A 469 -18.73 14.61 10.35
CA LYS A 469 -17.56 15.18 11.04
C LYS A 469 -16.59 14.16 11.67
N PRO A 470 -17.03 13.06 12.33
CA PRO A 470 -16.09 12.07 12.86
C PRO A 470 -15.16 11.45 11.80
N GLY A 471 -15.68 11.16 10.61
CA GLY A 471 -14.88 10.64 9.50
C GLY A 471 -13.95 11.71 8.91
N LEU A 472 -14.42 12.95 8.80
CA LEU A 472 -13.62 14.09 8.32
C LEU A 472 -12.44 14.37 9.27
N ASP A 473 -12.71 14.44 10.58
CA ASP A 473 -11.72 14.75 11.61
C ASP A 473 -10.64 13.66 11.70
N LYS A 474 -11.02 12.39 11.58
CA LYS A 474 -10.05 11.28 11.59
C LYS A 474 -9.13 11.33 10.37
N LEU A 475 -9.66 11.59 9.18
CA LEU A 475 -8.86 11.76 7.97
C LEU A 475 -7.97 13.01 8.06
N LYS A 476 -8.50 14.14 8.52
CA LYS A 476 -7.75 15.38 8.77
C LYS A 476 -6.54 15.11 9.66
N LYS A 477 -6.74 14.43 10.80
CA LYS A 477 -5.67 14.07 11.72
C LYS A 477 -4.58 13.24 11.05
N ALA A 478 -4.95 12.22 10.27
CA ALA A 478 -3.98 11.38 9.56
C ALA A 478 -3.22 12.14 8.45
N MET A 479 -3.87 13.07 7.74
CA MET A 479 -3.23 13.90 6.71
C MET A 479 -2.26 14.93 7.29
N ILE A 480 -2.59 15.51 8.45
CA ILE A 480 -1.71 16.42 9.19
C ILE A 480 -0.53 15.67 9.79
N ALA A 481 -0.74 14.48 10.35
CA ALA A 481 0.35 13.60 10.77
C ALA A 481 1.29 13.30 9.59
N GLY A 482 0.73 12.98 8.41
CA GLY A 482 1.46 12.86 7.14
C GLY A 482 2.35 14.04 6.79
N TRP A 483 1.88 15.25 7.07
CA TRP A 483 2.62 16.48 6.86
C TRP A 483 3.73 16.68 7.90
N ILE A 484 3.47 16.33 9.16
CA ILE A 484 4.45 16.40 10.25
C ILE A 484 5.64 15.45 10.00
N TYR A 485 5.37 14.19 9.65
CA TYR A 485 6.42 13.17 9.49
C TYR A 485 7.09 13.15 8.11
N SER A 486 6.79 14.11 7.23
CA SER A 486 7.41 14.24 5.91
C SER A 486 8.11 15.59 5.75
N ASN A 487 9.12 15.70 4.86
CA ASN A 487 9.88 16.95 4.73
C ASN A 487 10.32 17.36 3.30
N PRO A 488 9.43 17.54 2.30
CA PRO A 488 8.06 17.05 2.20
C PRO A 488 7.99 15.58 1.74
N VAL A 489 9.13 14.97 1.42
CA VAL A 489 9.28 13.56 1.05
C VAL A 489 9.21 12.70 2.31
N VAL A 490 8.64 11.50 2.16
CA VAL A 490 8.56 10.49 3.22
C VAL A 490 9.98 10.00 3.57
N PRO A 491 10.36 9.95 4.84
CA PRO A 491 11.64 9.40 5.29
C PRO A 491 11.88 7.96 4.86
N MET A 492 13.14 7.61 4.59
CA MET A 492 13.51 6.26 4.18
C MET A 492 13.06 5.18 5.19
N GLY A 493 13.09 5.46 6.49
CA GLY A 493 12.65 4.54 7.55
C GLY A 493 11.15 4.17 7.53
N ILE A 494 10.31 4.91 6.80
CA ILE A 494 8.88 4.60 6.59
C ILE A 494 8.48 4.59 5.10
N SER A 495 9.46 4.43 4.21
CA SER A 495 9.24 4.26 2.77
C SER A 495 8.70 2.87 2.37
N GLY A 496 8.53 1.98 3.36
CA GLY A 496 8.11 0.59 3.13
C GLY A 496 9.11 -0.14 2.24
N ARG A 497 8.60 -0.85 1.23
CA ARG A 497 9.45 -1.58 0.26
C ARG A 497 10.04 -0.71 -0.86
N HIS A 498 9.91 0.61 -0.78
CA HIS A 498 10.35 1.55 -1.82
C HIS A 498 11.30 2.62 -1.27
N PRO A 499 12.45 2.24 -0.67
CA PRO A 499 13.48 3.20 -0.28
C PRO A 499 13.93 4.03 -1.49
N PHE A 500 14.29 5.29 -1.23
CA PHE A 500 14.69 6.30 -2.22
C PHE A 500 13.59 6.77 -3.21
N ASP A 501 12.34 6.36 -3.03
CA ASP A 501 11.22 6.87 -3.83
C ASP A 501 10.84 8.32 -3.45
N ASP A 502 10.31 9.09 -4.40
CA ASP A 502 10.00 10.53 -4.27
C ASP A 502 8.60 10.77 -3.65
N LEU A 503 8.01 9.76 -2.98
CA LEU A 503 6.70 9.86 -2.35
C LEU A 503 6.69 11.02 -1.34
N SER A 504 5.75 11.95 -1.51
CA SER A 504 5.68 13.17 -0.70
C SER A 504 4.23 13.58 -0.43
N VAL A 505 4.06 14.50 0.51
CA VAL A 505 2.75 15.09 0.87
C VAL A 505 2.09 15.83 -0.30
N LYS A 506 2.86 16.17 -1.34
CA LYS A 506 2.32 16.67 -2.61
C LYS A 506 1.36 15.68 -3.27
N ARG A 507 1.51 14.38 -2.99
CA ARG A 507 0.65 13.31 -3.51
C ARG A 507 -0.82 13.50 -3.14
N TYR A 508 -1.11 14.02 -1.95
CA TYR A 508 -2.47 14.21 -1.44
C TYR A 508 -2.84 15.69 -1.22
N ALA A 509 -2.02 16.63 -1.66
CA ALA A 509 -2.29 18.05 -1.49
C ALA A 509 -3.65 18.45 -2.10
N GLN A 510 -4.02 17.86 -3.25
CA GLN A 510 -5.34 18.09 -3.83
C GLN A 510 -6.46 17.55 -2.92
N GLY A 511 -6.34 16.33 -2.43
CA GLY A 511 -7.24 15.79 -1.40
C GLY A 511 -7.35 16.68 -0.17
N MET A 512 -6.25 17.30 0.30
CA MET A 512 -6.26 18.21 1.43
C MET A 512 -7.13 19.45 1.17
N LYS A 513 -6.98 20.05 -0.01
CA LYS A 513 -7.84 21.17 -0.46
C LYS A 513 -9.31 20.75 -0.50
N LEU A 514 -9.61 19.55 -1.01
CA LEU A 514 -10.97 19.05 -1.13
C LEU A 514 -11.60 18.77 0.24
N LEU A 515 -10.83 18.16 1.17
CA LEU A 515 -11.27 17.93 2.54
C LEU A 515 -11.53 19.25 3.27
N ALA A 516 -10.66 20.26 3.12
CA ALA A 516 -10.84 21.58 3.71
C ALA A 516 -12.18 22.22 3.32
N LYS A 517 -12.57 22.06 2.06
CA LYS A 517 -13.84 22.53 1.49
C LYS A 517 -15.05 21.64 1.82
N SER A 518 -14.85 20.53 2.50
CA SER A 518 -15.90 19.54 2.79
C SER A 518 -16.46 19.63 4.20
N TYR A 519 -15.93 20.53 5.02
CA TYR A 519 -16.53 20.91 6.30
C TYR A 519 -17.68 21.91 6.11
N PRO A 520 -18.63 22.02 7.06
CA PRO A 520 -19.71 23.02 6.98
C PRO A 520 -19.21 24.46 6.84
N GLN A 521 -18.06 24.76 7.45
CA GLN A 521 -17.27 25.95 7.22
C GLN A 521 -15.89 25.52 6.73
N LEU A 522 -15.24 26.35 5.90
CA LEU A 522 -13.90 26.05 5.38
C LEU A 522 -12.93 25.76 6.54
N ASP A 523 -12.24 24.64 6.47
CA ASP A 523 -11.17 24.31 7.42
C ASP A 523 -9.89 25.08 7.06
N GLU A 524 -9.60 26.15 7.79
CA GLU A 524 -8.47 27.04 7.50
C GLU A 524 -7.10 26.41 7.79
N GLU A 525 -7.04 25.43 8.70
CA GLU A 525 -5.83 24.69 8.99
C GLU A 525 -5.41 23.84 7.79
N LEU A 526 -6.30 22.99 7.27
CA LEU A 526 -6.04 22.23 6.04
C LEU A 526 -5.77 23.14 4.84
N ALA A 527 -6.46 24.27 4.74
CA ALA A 527 -6.23 25.24 3.68
C ALA A 527 -4.83 25.87 3.74
N SER A 528 -4.38 26.29 4.92
CA SER A 528 -3.04 26.86 5.13
C SER A 528 -1.92 25.85 4.87
N ILE A 529 -2.10 24.58 5.27
CA ILE A 529 -1.15 23.50 4.98
C ILE A 529 -1.10 23.19 3.48
N TYR A 530 -2.26 23.17 2.79
CA TYR A 530 -2.30 23.03 1.33
C TYR A 530 -1.47 24.10 0.64
N LEU A 531 -1.58 25.37 1.06
CA LEU A 531 -0.80 26.47 0.48
C LEU A 531 0.70 26.26 0.72
N GLN A 532 1.09 25.85 1.93
CA GLN A 532 2.48 25.53 2.28
C GLN A 532 3.05 24.42 1.38
N ILE A 533 2.34 23.29 1.24
CA ILE A 533 2.77 22.15 0.43
C ILE A 533 2.93 22.53 -1.05
N ARG A 534 2.08 23.44 -1.54
CA ARG A 534 2.08 23.90 -2.94
C ARG A 534 2.99 25.10 -3.21
N GLY A 535 3.59 25.70 -2.18
CA GLY A 535 4.39 26.92 -2.32
C GLY A 535 3.56 28.12 -2.79
N LEU A 536 2.29 28.18 -2.39
CA LEU A 536 1.36 29.26 -2.75
C LEU A 536 1.38 30.34 -1.66
N SER A 537 1.14 31.60 -2.06
CA SER A 537 1.10 32.75 -1.16
C SER A 537 -0.31 33.01 -0.61
N SER A 538 -0.43 33.91 0.37
CA SER A 538 -1.75 34.37 0.85
C SER A 538 -2.59 35.02 -0.26
N LYS A 539 -1.97 35.60 -1.29
CA LYS A 539 -2.68 36.17 -2.44
C LYS A 539 -3.34 35.10 -3.31
N ASP A 540 -2.71 33.93 -3.42
CA ASP A 540 -3.25 32.81 -4.19
C ASP A 540 -4.45 32.15 -3.50
N SER A 541 -4.52 32.23 -2.17
CA SER A 541 -5.55 31.55 -1.36
C SER A 541 -7.00 31.90 -1.77
N ALA A 542 -7.28 33.16 -2.13
CA ALA A 542 -8.61 33.60 -2.55
C ALA A 542 -9.09 32.85 -3.82
N LYS A 543 -8.18 32.53 -4.75
CA LYS A 543 -8.50 31.73 -5.95
C LYS A 543 -8.89 30.28 -5.61
N HIS A 544 -8.34 29.74 -4.52
CA HIS A 544 -8.55 28.36 -4.13
C HIS A 544 -9.73 28.17 -3.17
N PHE A 545 -9.97 29.16 -2.29
CA PHE A 545 -10.86 29.05 -1.15
C PHE A 545 -11.86 30.22 -0.99
N GLY A 546 -11.78 31.26 -1.83
CA GLY A 546 -12.66 32.43 -1.73
C GLY A 546 -12.36 33.38 -0.56
N LYS A 547 -11.28 33.13 0.19
CA LYS A 547 -10.85 33.91 1.35
C LYS A 547 -9.31 34.01 1.38
N THR A 548 -8.79 35.12 1.93
CA THR A 548 -7.37 35.29 2.21
C THR A 548 -6.96 34.46 3.42
N ILE A 549 -6.04 33.51 3.22
CA ILE A 549 -5.49 32.61 4.24
C ILE A 549 -3.97 32.61 4.08
N SER A 550 -3.25 32.74 5.18
CA SER A 550 -1.79 32.64 5.18
C SER A 550 -1.35 31.18 5.09
N PRO A 551 -0.32 30.86 4.29
CA PRO A 551 0.28 29.53 4.29
C PRO A 551 0.80 29.16 5.67
N ALA A 552 0.65 27.88 6.05
CA ALA A 552 1.23 27.38 7.28
C ALA A 552 2.77 27.52 7.24
N THR A 553 3.40 27.74 8.39
CA THR A 553 4.84 27.52 8.55
C THR A 553 5.12 26.02 8.59
N LEU A 554 6.39 25.62 8.39
CA LEU A 554 6.76 24.23 8.66
C LEU A 554 6.47 23.90 10.13
N PRO A 555 6.10 22.63 10.45
CA PRO A 555 5.89 22.25 11.83
C PRO A 555 7.22 22.30 12.59
N GLU A 556 7.16 22.80 13.83
CA GLU A 556 8.26 22.93 14.79
C GLU A 556 7.91 22.12 16.05
N GLY A 557 8.85 21.35 16.58
CA GLY A 557 8.63 20.57 17.80
C GLY A 557 8.78 19.05 17.63
N SER A 558 8.11 18.28 18.49
CA SER A 558 8.28 16.83 18.62
C SER A 558 6.97 16.04 18.68
N TRP A 559 6.91 14.90 17.99
CA TRP A 559 5.74 14.00 17.97
C TRP A 559 6.15 12.53 17.99
N SER A 560 5.42 11.72 18.76
CA SER A 560 5.55 10.26 18.81
C SER A 560 4.44 9.57 18.01
N PHE A 561 4.84 8.59 17.20
CA PHE A 561 3.96 7.80 16.34
C PHE A 561 4.23 6.31 16.61
N ASN A 562 3.82 5.85 17.79
CA ASN A 562 4.14 4.52 18.28
C ASN A 562 3.47 3.39 17.46
N GLY A 563 2.37 3.68 16.76
CA GLY A 563 1.80 2.78 15.76
C GLY A 563 2.76 2.45 14.61
N GLY A 564 3.80 3.25 14.40
CA GLY A 564 4.90 2.92 13.49
C GLY A 564 6.24 2.78 14.19
N ALA A 565 6.29 2.74 15.52
CA ALA A 565 7.53 2.72 16.32
C ALA A 565 8.53 3.84 15.92
N PHE A 566 8.05 5.06 15.71
CA PHE A 566 8.89 6.20 15.35
C PHE A 566 8.54 7.49 16.08
N ALA A 567 9.48 8.43 16.05
CA ALA A 567 9.29 9.80 16.50
C ALA A 567 9.87 10.77 15.47
N VAL A 568 9.36 12.00 15.51
CA VAL A 568 9.81 13.09 14.66
C VAL A 568 10.11 14.30 15.52
N HIS A 569 11.28 14.90 15.33
CA HIS A 569 11.64 16.18 15.89
C HIS A 569 11.97 17.16 14.76
N ARG A 570 11.50 18.40 14.86
CA ARG A 570 11.61 19.41 13.80
C ARG A 570 12.12 20.71 14.40
N HIS A 571 13.14 21.26 13.74
CA HIS A 571 13.73 22.54 14.07
C HIS A 571 14.08 23.31 12.79
N GLY A 572 13.41 24.43 12.56
CA GLY A 572 13.55 25.22 11.35
C GLY A 572 13.15 24.42 10.11
N THR A 573 14.07 24.31 9.15
CA THR A 573 13.82 23.56 7.90
C THR A 573 14.17 22.07 8.00
N GLN A 574 14.80 21.63 9.08
CA GLN A 574 15.27 20.25 9.23
C GLN A 574 14.29 19.41 10.05
N MET A 575 14.25 18.12 9.72
CA MET A 575 13.50 17.09 10.43
C MET A 575 14.43 15.96 10.82
N ALA A 576 14.47 15.65 12.10
CA ALA A 576 15.03 14.43 12.65
C ALA A 576 13.95 13.34 12.74
N PHE A 577 14.19 12.22 12.08
CA PHE A 577 13.29 11.08 12.03
C PHE A 577 13.93 9.86 12.69
N MET A 578 13.35 9.40 13.80
CA MET A 578 13.86 8.29 14.62
C MET A 578 12.96 7.06 14.46
N LYS A 579 13.49 5.91 14.06
CA LYS A 579 12.67 4.71 13.76
C LYS A 579 13.25 3.43 14.34
N GLY A 580 12.39 2.70 15.04
CA GLY A 580 12.62 1.36 15.57
C GLY A 580 11.63 0.36 14.99
N TYR A 581 11.59 -0.83 15.61
CA TYR A 581 10.60 -1.87 15.34
C TYR A 581 10.46 -2.76 16.58
N ASN A 582 9.39 -3.53 16.65
CA ASN A 582 9.08 -4.37 17.81
C ASN A 582 8.36 -5.65 17.36
N ASP A 583 7.57 -6.24 18.24
CA ASP A 583 6.81 -7.48 18.00
C ASP A 583 5.60 -7.30 17.09
N VAL A 584 5.06 -6.09 17.00
CA VAL A 584 3.86 -5.80 16.22
C VAL A 584 4.07 -4.79 15.10
N VAL A 585 5.20 -4.07 15.09
CA VAL A 585 5.66 -3.19 14.00
C VAL A 585 6.87 -3.84 13.33
N TRP A 586 6.80 -4.04 12.01
CA TRP A 586 7.88 -4.66 11.24
C TRP A 586 9.04 -3.68 10.98
N SER A 587 10.26 -4.21 10.87
CA SER A 587 11.47 -3.43 10.58
C SER A 587 11.53 -2.92 9.15
N SER A 588 11.15 -3.77 8.20
CA SER A 588 11.07 -3.46 6.78
C SER A 588 10.11 -4.42 6.08
N GLU A 589 9.60 -4.00 4.94
CA GLU A 589 8.90 -4.87 4.00
C GLU A 589 9.83 -5.17 2.81
N ILE A 590 10.10 -6.45 2.57
CA ILE A 590 10.98 -6.93 1.50
C ILE A 590 10.21 -7.92 0.63
N TYR A 591 10.17 -7.72 -0.69
CA TYR A 591 9.56 -8.66 -1.66
C TYR A 591 10.65 -9.26 -2.57
N THR A 592 10.26 -10.12 -3.52
CA THR A 592 11.19 -10.73 -4.49
C THR A 592 12.01 -9.72 -5.29
N HIS A 593 11.42 -8.57 -5.62
CA HIS A 593 12.03 -7.51 -6.43
C HIS A 593 11.87 -6.12 -5.80
N ASP A 594 11.78 -6.03 -4.48
CA ASP A 594 11.69 -4.75 -3.77
C ASP A 594 12.42 -4.82 -2.42
N ASN A 595 13.19 -3.77 -2.11
CA ASN A 595 13.87 -3.58 -0.82
C ASN A 595 14.79 -4.73 -0.38
N ARG A 596 15.48 -5.38 -1.32
CA ARG A 596 16.23 -6.63 -1.05
C ARG A 596 17.30 -6.55 0.03
N TYR A 597 17.82 -5.36 0.31
CA TYR A 597 18.87 -5.09 1.30
C TYR A 597 18.37 -4.30 2.53
N GLY A 598 17.05 -4.12 2.67
CA GLY A 598 16.43 -3.25 3.69
C GLY A 598 16.43 -3.79 5.13
N ARG A 599 17.37 -4.66 5.51
CA ARG A 599 17.40 -5.29 6.85
C ARG A 599 17.43 -4.25 7.98
N TYR A 600 18.30 -3.25 7.85
CA TYR A 600 18.55 -2.23 8.86
C TYR A 600 17.74 -0.94 8.66
N GLN A 601 16.63 -0.98 7.92
CA GLN A 601 15.78 0.19 7.67
C GLN A 601 15.19 0.81 8.96
N SER A 602 15.08 0.01 10.03
CA SER A 602 14.50 0.44 11.32
C SER A 602 15.35 0.01 12.53
N ASN A 603 16.65 -0.22 12.36
CA ASN A 603 17.56 -0.64 13.45
C ASN A 603 17.94 0.53 14.38
N GLY A 604 16.93 1.25 14.88
CA GLY A 604 17.11 2.52 15.60
C GLY A 604 17.71 3.61 14.71
N SER A 605 17.32 3.65 13.43
CA SER A 605 17.82 4.63 12.46
C SER A 605 17.39 6.04 12.84
N VAL A 606 18.26 7.01 12.65
CA VAL A 606 18.02 8.44 12.88
C VAL A 606 18.47 9.23 11.66
N HIS A 607 17.49 9.77 10.92
CA HIS A 607 17.73 10.58 9.73
C HIS A 607 17.48 12.05 10.03
N VAL A 608 18.51 12.90 9.94
CA VAL A 608 18.35 14.36 9.99
C VAL A 608 18.39 14.90 8.57
N MET A 609 17.29 15.50 8.12
CA MET A 609 17.06 15.83 6.71
C MET A 609 16.50 17.24 6.55
N PRO A 610 17.12 18.10 5.70
CA PRO A 610 16.54 19.38 5.33
C PRO A 610 15.25 19.23 4.52
N TYR A 611 14.44 20.29 4.46
CA TYR A 611 13.25 20.34 3.62
C TYR A 611 13.64 20.25 2.15
N GLY A 612 13.13 19.26 1.41
CA GLY A 612 13.39 19.12 -0.02
C GLY A 612 13.35 17.68 -0.51
N LYS A 613 13.92 17.46 -1.71
CA LYS A 613 14.06 16.10 -2.25
C LYS A 613 15.24 15.40 -1.60
N LEU A 614 15.06 14.15 -1.19
CA LEU A 614 16.09 13.34 -0.54
C LEU A 614 17.40 13.28 -1.34
N LYS A 615 17.31 13.06 -2.66
CA LYS A 615 18.48 12.98 -3.56
C LYS A 615 19.32 14.26 -3.57
N GLN A 616 18.70 15.44 -3.42
CA GLN A 616 19.43 16.71 -3.38
C GLN A 616 20.29 16.84 -2.12
N HIS A 617 19.89 16.15 -1.05
CA HIS A 617 20.53 16.15 0.26
C HIS A 617 21.42 14.91 0.49
N GLY A 618 21.87 14.25 -0.59
CA GLY A 618 22.82 13.13 -0.53
C GLY A 618 22.22 11.73 -0.35
N TYR A 619 20.90 11.60 -0.18
CA TYR A 619 20.24 10.28 -0.08
C TYR A 619 20.02 9.69 -1.48
N GLN A 620 21.02 8.98 -1.99
CA GLN A 620 21.01 8.37 -3.32
C GLN A 620 21.26 6.86 -3.23
N GLU A 621 20.46 6.08 -3.96
CA GLU A 621 20.56 4.61 -3.99
C GLU A 621 21.87 4.10 -4.63
N ASN A 622 22.29 4.70 -5.74
CA ASN A 622 23.47 4.24 -6.47
C ASN A 622 24.73 4.40 -5.61
N GLY A 623 25.33 3.28 -5.23
CA GLY A 623 26.48 3.21 -4.32
C GLY A 623 26.14 3.29 -2.82
N TRP A 624 24.86 3.33 -2.44
CA TRP A 624 24.45 3.35 -1.04
C TRP A 624 24.89 2.10 -0.29
N ASP A 625 25.61 2.26 0.80
CA ASP A 625 25.95 1.19 1.72
C ASP A 625 24.75 0.88 2.63
N TRP A 626 24.03 -0.18 2.29
CA TRP A 626 22.82 -0.62 3.00
C TRP A 626 23.06 -1.07 4.44
N ALA A 627 24.31 -1.36 4.81
CA ALA A 627 24.68 -1.66 6.20
C ALA A 627 24.79 -0.40 7.07
N ARG A 628 24.95 0.78 6.44
CA ARG A 628 25.24 2.06 7.10
C ARG A 628 24.09 3.06 7.00
N ASN A 629 22.90 2.65 7.44
CA ASN A 629 21.79 3.59 7.54
C ASN A 629 22.06 4.60 8.68
N PRO A 630 21.91 5.93 8.44
CA PRO A 630 22.12 6.95 9.45
C PRO A 630 21.45 6.63 10.79
N GLY A 631 22.21 6.80 11.87
CA GLY A 631 21.82 6.51 13.24
C GLY A 631 21.73 5.03 13.60
N ALA A 632 21.65 4.10 12.65
CA ALA A 632 21.48 2.67 12.96
C ALA A 632 22.75 2.05 13.54
N THR A 633 22.58 1.03 14.39
CA THR A 633 23.66 0.13 14.82
C THR A 633 23.44 -1.23 14.15
N GLY A 634 24.47 -1.76 13.49
CA GLY A 634 24.39 -2.98 12.70
C GLY A 634 25.76 -3.65 12.52
N ILE A 635 25.76 -4.86 11.97
CA ILE A 635 26.97 -5.59 11.60
C ILE A 635 27.29 -5.26 10.13
N LYS A 636 28.53 -4.88 9.84
CA LYS A 636 28.98 -4.46 8.51
C LYS A 636 29.22 -5.65 7.59
N VAL A 637 28.13 -6.25 7.10
CA VAL A 637 28.17 -7.39 6.16
C VAL A 637 28.16 -6.99 4.69
N ASP A 638 28.67 -7.90 3.85
CA ASP A 638 28.57 -7.81 2.39
C ASP A 638 27.13 -7.95 1.89
N LEU A 639 26.87 -7.48 0.66
CA LEU A 639 25.51 -7.43 0.10
C LEU A 639 24.85 -8.79 -0.07
N ASP A 640 25.61 -9.84 -0.36
CA ASP A 640 25.11 -11.21 -0.50
C ASP A 640 24.61 -11.77 0.84
N LYS A 641 25.31 -11.46 1.93
CA LYS A 641 24.90 -11.77 3.30
C LYS A 641 23.75 -10.88 3.75
N LEU A 642 23.73 -9.59 3.36
CA LEU A 642 22.69 -8.64 3.73
C LEU A 642 21.36 -8.91 3.02
N GLU A 643 21.41 -9.40 1.78
CA GLU A 643 20.24 -9.72 0.98
C GLU A 643 19.28 -10.62 1.77
N SER A 644 17.98 -10.36 1.67
CA SER A 644 16.98 -11.24 2.26
C SER A 644 17.17 -12.69 1.79
N PHE A 645 17.28 -13.61 2.76
CA PHE A 645 17.48 -15.04 2.50
C PHE A 645 16.31 -15.71 1.76
N THR A 646 15.11 -15.10 1.79
CA THR A 646 13.92 -15.62 1.11
C THR A 646 13.68 -14.90 -0.21
N ARG A 647 13.21 -15.66 -1.22
CA ARG A 647 12.73 -15.11 -2.50
C ARG A 647 11.29 -14.62 -2.42
N ASP A 648 10.56 -15.01 -1.37
CA ASP A 648 9.21 -14.53 -1.08
C ASP A 648 9.24 -13.20 -0.28
N SER A 649 8.09 -12.79 0.23
CA SER A 649 7.98 -11.60 1.09
C SER A 649 8.51 -11.87 2.50
N LEU A 650 9.24 -10.90 3.07
CA LEU A 650 9.69 -10.87 4.45
C LEU A 650 9.27 -9.54 5.09
N MET A 651 8.54 -9.63 6.21
CA MET A 651 8.31 -8.52 7.14
C MET A 651 8.85 -8.97 8.49
N MET A 652 10.01 -8.45 8.88
CA MET A 652 10.69 -8.90 10.10
C MET A 652 10.17 -8.16 11.33
N TYR A 653 9.87 -8.91 12.38
CA TYR A 653 9.48 -8.40 13.70
C TYR A 653 10.43 -8.98 14.76
N SER A 654 10.59 -8.26 15.88
CA SER A 654 11.35 -8.76 17.02
C SER A 654 10.46 -9.56 17.97
N LYS A 655 11.00 -10.53 18.70
CA LYS A 655 10.25 -11.21 19.79
C LYS A 655 10.49 -10.57 21.15
N GLU A 656 11.65 -9.92 21.31
CA GLU A 656 12.15 -9.39 22.59
C GLU A 656 12.45 -7.89 22.50
N GLY A 657 12.71 -7.39 21.28
CA GLY A 657 12.97 -5.99 21.03
C GLY A 657 11.74 -5.11 21.27
N LYS A 658 11.99 -3.91 21.79
CA LYS A 658 10.97 -2.92 22.11
C LYS A 658 11.33 -1.58 21.50
N SER A 659 10.34 -0.82 21.08
CA SER A 659 10.56 0.51 20.52
C SER A 659 9.34 1.38 20.69
N ALA A 660 9.54 2.55 21.26
CA ALA A 660 8.54 3.59 21.40
C ALA A 660 9.18 4.92 21.73
N ALA A 661 8.38 5.97 21.64
CA ALA A 661 8.69 7.30 22.08
C ALA A 661 7.56 7.91 22.90
N THR A 662 7.88 8.95 23.65
CA THR A 662 6.88 9.88 24.19
C THR A 662 7.30 11.31 23.87
N SER A 663 6.33 12.21 23.72
CA SER A 663 6.57 13.63 23.46
C SER A 663 5.89 14.49 24.51
N LEU A 664 6.52 15.59 24.90
CA LEU A 664 6.03 16.51 25.93
C LEU A 664 5.83 17.91 25.34
N ASP A 665 4.65 18.51 25.57
CA ASP A 665 4.25 19.84 25.08
C ASP A 665 4.42 20.03 23.56
N GLN A 666 4.50 18.93 22.80
CA GLN A 666 4.94 18.89 21.40
C GLN A 666 6.29 19.58 21.14
N LYS A 667 7.20 19.61 22.12
CA LYS A 667 8.53 20.25 22.00
C LYS A 667 9.66 19.27 22.10
N HIS A 668 9.53 18.31 23.01
CA HIS A 668 10.59 17.37 23.35
C HIS A 668 10.16 15.93 23.06
N THR A 669 11.11 15.05 22.74
CA THR A 669 10.83 13.61 22.66
C THR A 669 11.99 12.78 23.19
N ILE A 670 11.67 11.66 23.84
CA ILE A 670 12.60 10.55 24.09
C ILE A 670 12.15 9.37 23.25
N PHE A 671 13.03 8.84 22.40
CA PHE A 671 12.84 7.64 21.62
C PHE A 671 13.85 6.58 22.08
N SER A 672 13.42 5.33 22.24
CA SER A 672 14.33 4.23 22.57
C SER A 672 14.02 2.98 21.77
N HIS A 673 15.08 2.23 21.45
CA HIS A 673 15.05 0.99 20.69
C HIS A 673 15.93 -0.06 21.37
N LYS A 674 15.31 -1.16 21.82
CA LYS A 674 16.00 -2.39 22.21
C LYS A 674 16.05 -3.32 21.00
N HIS A 675 17.23 -3.48 20.44
CA HIS A 675 17.49 -4.38 19.33
C HIS A 675 17.83 -5.78 19.85
N VAL A 676 17.12 -6.76 19.29
CA VAL A 676 17.43 -8.18 19.42
C VAL A 676 17.28 -8.78 18.03
N GLU A 677 18.41 -9.18 17.44
CA GLU A 677 18.39 -9.76 16.10
C GLU A 677 17.79 -11.18 16.14
N ARG A 678 16.92 -11.47 15.18
CA ARG A 678 16.17 -12.73 15.13
C ARG A 678 16.98 -13.79 14.41
N LYS A 679 16.90 -15.03 14.90
CA LYS A 679 17.53 -16.19 14.25
C LYS A 679 16.91 -16.46 12.87
N TYR A 680 17.66 -16.10 11.82
CA TYR A 680 17.40 -16.39 10.41
C TYR A 680 18.74 -16.72 9.71
N PRO A 681 18.72 -17.32 8.51
CA PRO A 681 19.93 -17.45 7.71
C PRO A 681 20.59 -16.08 7.46
N ASN A 682 21.91 -15.99 7.70
CA ASN A 682 22.74 -14.77 7.58
C ASN A 682 22.45 -13.68 8.63
N PHE A 683 21.78 -14.00 9.73
CA PHE A 683 21.53 -13.07 10.86
C PHE A 683 22.26 -13.57 12.10
N ASP A 684 22.72 -12.66 12.96
CA ASP A 684 23.36 -12.99 14.21
C ASP A 684 22.35 -12.99 15.38
N PRO A 685 21.87 -14.16 15.86
CA PRO A 685 20.90 -14.18 16.96
C PRO A 685 21.46 -13.72 18.31
N THR A 686 22.77 -13.46 18.43
CA THR A 686 23.44 -12.90 19.61
C THR A 686 23.57 -11.38 19.53
N PHE A 687 23.34 -10.76 18.37
CA PHE A 687 23.45 -9.32 18.22
C PHE A 687 22.38 -8.57 19.03
N ARG A 688 22.85 -7.69 19.91
CA ARG A 688 22.06 -6.82 20.78
C ARG A 688 22.58 -5.39 20.68
N ALA A 689 21.67 -4.42 20.79
CA ALA A 689 22.01 -3.02 20.94
C ALA A 689 20.82 -2.25 21.52
N ASN A 690 21.04 -1.47 22.57
CA ASN A 690 20.05 -0.52 23.06
C ASN A 690 20.45 0.88 22.57
N LYS A 691 19.46 1.65 22.14
CA LYS A 691 19.66 3.01 21.59
C LYS A 691 18.63 3.95 22.18
N HIS A 692 19.06 5.13 22.56
CA HIS A 692 18.20 6.17 23.14
C HIS A 692 18.51 7.53 22.51
N VAL A 693 17.45 8.31 22.26
CA VAL A 693 17.54 9.62 21.61
C VAL A 693 16.63 10.60 22.34
N LEU A 694 17.21 11.56 23.04
CA LEU A 694 16.47 12.69 23.60
C LEU A 694 16.62 13.90 22.67
N ALA A 695 15.53 14.36 22.08
CA ALA A 695 15.51 15.51 21.18
C ALA A 695 14.82 16.72 21.84
N THR A 696 15.48 17.87 21.77
CA THR A 696 15.00 19.15 22.29
C THR A 696 15.66 20.31 21.56
N GLU A 697 14.91 21.39 21.34
CA GLU A 697 15.41 22.60 20.66
C GLU A 697 15.99 22.27 19.27
N ASN A 698 17.30 22.44 19.07
CA ASN A 698 18.00 22.05 17.85
C ASN A 698 18.96 20.87 18.07
N MET A 699 18.84 20.15 19.20
CA MET A 699 19.78 19.11 19.60
C MET A 699 19.11 17.74 19.73
N LEU A 700 19.84 16.70 19.34
CA LEU A 700 19.54 15.32 19.70
C LEU A 700 20.72 14.78 20.49
N TYR A 701 20.44 14.29 21.69
CA TYR A 701 21.39 13.57 22.51
C TYR A 701 21.28 12.08 22.23
N MET A 702 22.32 11.53 21.62
CA MET A 702 22.37 10.18 21.07
C MET A 702 23.20 9.28 21.96
N THR A 703 22.57 8.26 22.54
CA THR A 703 23.27 7.27 23.36
C THR A 703 22.97 5.86 22.88
N GLY A 704 23.90 4.96 23.14
CA GLY A 704 23.73 3.53 22.92
C GLY A 704 24.55 2.73 23.90
N ASN A 705 24.02 1.58 24.29
CA ASN A 705 24.64 0.71 25.28
C ASN A 705 24.28 -0.75 25.01
N HIS A 706 24.97 -1.66 25.70
CA HIS A 706 24.75 -3.10 25.56
C HIS A 706 24.91 -3.58 24.09
N ILE A 707 25.83 -2.95 23.35
CA ILE A 707 26.15 -3.34 21.98
C ILE A 707 27.05 -4.56 22.05
N SER A 708 26.51 -5.73 21.67
CA SER A 708 27.24 -6.98 21.75
C SER A 708 26.86 -7.95 20.65
N ASN A 709 27.80 -8.79 20.22
CA ASN A 709 27.58 -10.02 19.47
C ASN A 709 28.75 -10.99 19.70
N SER A 710 28.53 -12.27 19.40
CA SER A 710 29.48 -13.34 19.71
C SER A 710 29.57 -14.43 18.64
N LEU A 711 29.18 -14.15 17.39
CA LEU A 711 29.39 -15.09 16.29
C LEU A 711 30.86 -15.17 15.92
N SER A 712 31.50 -16.28 16.30
CA SER A 712 32.88 -16.64 15.98
C SER A 712 33.18 -16.79 14.50
N ASP A 713 32.14 -16.93 13.68
CA ASP A 713 32.24 -17.34 12.28
C ASP A 713 32.21 -16.13 11.32
N HIS A 714 32.36 -14.92 11.84
CA HIS A 714 32.27 -13.68 11.09
C HIS A 714 33.29 -12.65 11.63
N ASP A 715 34.07 -12.04 10.74
CA ASP A 715 35.14 -11.05 11.02
C ASP A 715 34.66 -9.60 10.79
N GLU A 716 33.35 -9.42 10.58
CA GLU A 716 32.75 -8.12 10.28
C GLU A 716 32.62 -7.23 11.52
N ALA A 717 32.92 -5.94 11.35
CA ALA A 717 32.81 -4.96 12.41
C ALA A 717 31.34 -4.65 12.76
N THR A 718 31.08 -4.35 14.03
CA THR A 718 29.84 -3.73 14.46
C THR A 718 29.98 -2.23 14.40
N GLU A 719 29.05 -1.55 13.73
CA GLU A 719 29.16 -0.12 13.45
C GLU A 719 27.89 0.62 13.90
N THR A 720 28.07 1.84 14.41
CA THR A 720 26.97 2.82 14.53
C THR A 720 27.21 3.96 13.55
N THR A 721 26.33 4.13 12.56
CA THR A 721 26.52 5.16 11.52
C THR A 721 26.07 6.53 12.03
N LEU A 722 26.92 7.56 11.90
CA LEU A 722 26.54 8.96 12.15
C LEU A 722 25.77 9.52 10.95
N PHE A 723 26.38 9.44 9.76
CA PHE A 723 25.73 9.79 8.49
C PHE A 723 26.40 9.08 7.30
N GLN A 724 25.68 9.07 6.19
CA GLN A 724 26.15 8.62 4.88
C GLN A 724 25.46 9.49 3.81
N LEU A 725 26.23 10.26 3.04
CA LEU A 725 25.69 11.23 2.10
C LEU A 725 26.49 11.22 0.78
N ALA A 726 25.79 11.13 -0.35
CA ALA A 726 26.40 11.26 -1.66
C ALA A 726 26.92 12.69 -1.88
N THR A 727 28.09 12.83 -2.50
CA THR A 727 28.69 14.13 -2.85
C THR A 727 27.98 14.80 -4.04
N ASN A 728 27.21 14.01 -4.81
CA ASN A 728 26.55 14.44 -6.05
C ASN A 728 27.51 15.08 -7.08
N GLY A 729 28.80 14.75 -7.04
CA GLY A 729 29.83 15.36 -7.89
C GLY A 729 30.15 16.82 -7.56
N SER A 730 29.61 17.34 -6.44
CA SER A 730 29.98 18.66 -5.92
C SER A 730 31.22 18.58 -5.04
N ALA A 731 32.00 19.65 -4.98
CA ALA A 731 33.08 19.80 -4.00
C ALA A 731 32.52 20.07 -2.59
N THR A 732 31.51 19.31 -2.16
CA THR A 732 30.94 19.40 -0.82
C THR A 732 32.04 19.10 0.20
N SER A 733 32.46 20.14 0.90
CA SER A 733 33.40 20.04 2.00
C SER A 733 32.68 19.60 3.27
N ILE A 734 33.30 18.71 4.04
CA ILE A 734 32.92 18.50 5.44
C ILE A 734 33.80 19.37 6.33
N ASN A 735 33.22 19.92 7.40
CA ASN A 735 34.00 20.64 8.40
C ASN A 735 34.38 19.65 9.51
N ILE A 736 35.66 19.55 9.84
CA ILE A 736 36.16 18.75 10.97
C ILE A 736 37.00 19.68 11.84
N ASN A 737 36.59 19.88 13.10
CA ASN A 737 37.29 20.71 14.07
C ASN A 737 37.69 22.11 13.51
N GLY A 738 36.83 22.73 12.71
CA GLY A 738 37.03 24.05 12.11
C GLY A 738 37.71 24.03 10.73
N SER A 739 38.22 22.89 10.28
CA SER A 739 38.91 22.73 9.00
C SER A 739 37.99 22.12 7.93
N LEU A 740 37.97 22.69 6.73
CA LEU A 740 37.20 22.16 5.60
C LEU A 740 38.01 21.10 4.84
N HIS A 741 37.44 19.91 4.69
CA HIS A 741 38.02 18.81 3.93
C HIS A 741 37.20 18.51 2.68
N SER A 742 37.85 18.46 1.51
CA SER A 742 37.19 18.23 0.21
C SER A 742 37.95 17.25 -0.69
N ASP A 743 38.93 16.53 -0.14
CA ASP A 743 39.74 15.55 -0.87
C ASP A 743 38.89 14.40 -1.42
N ALA A 744 39.14 14.00 -2.67
CA ALA A 744 38.36 12.94 -3.34
C ALA A 744 38.52 11.57 -2.64
N ASN A 745 39.67 11.33 -2.01
CA ASN A 745 39.92 10.19 -1.14
C ASN A 745 40.32 10.73 0.23
N LEU A 746 39.42 10.62 1.19
CA LEU A 746 39.63 11.06 2.57
C LEU A 746 39.47 9.86 3.49
N THR A 747 40.39 9.71 4.43
CA THR A 747 40.25 8.79 5.57
C THR A 747 40.77 9.49 6.81
N ILE A 748 39.87 9.77 7.75
CA ILE A 748 40.18 10.40 9.04
C ILE A 748 39.63 9.52 10.15
N THR A 749 40.32 9.48 11.29
CA THR A 749 39.82 8.88 12.52
C THR A 749 39.68 9.98 13.56
N LEU A 750 38.48 10.09 14.13
CA LEU A 750 38.12 11.04 15.17
C LEU A 750 37.94 10.31 16.51
N THR A 751 38.05 11.06 17.59
CA THR A 751 37.99 10.56 18.97
C THR A 751 37.14 11.48 19.84
N ASN A 752 37.05 11.21 21.14
CA ASN A 752 36.28 12.01 22.08
C ASN A 752 36.66 13.51 22.02
N HIS A 753 35.64 14.36 22.07
CA HIS A 753 35.68 15.81 21.95
C HIS A 753 36.02 16.39 20.57
N ASP A 754 36.22 15.55 19.54
CA ASP A 754 36.19 16.00 18.16
C ASP A 754 34.76 16.29 17.72
N TRP A 755 34.62 17.14 16.70
CA TRP A 755 33.36 17.39 16.04
C TRP A 755 33.49 17.54 14.53
N LEU A 756 32.37 17.32 13.85
CA LEU A 756 32.25 17.50 12.41
C LEU A 756 30.89 18.07 12.02
N ILE A 757 30.83 18.70 10.85
CA ILE A 757 29.59 19.19 10.21
C ILE A 757 29.51 18.58 8.82
N ASP A 758 28.38 17.93 8.53
CA ASP A 758 28.10 17.33 7.23
C ASP A 758 27.70 18.38 6.17
N SER A 759 27.47 17.92 4.93
CA SER A 759 27.07 18.78 3.82
C SER A 759 25.64 19.32 3.91
N ASN A 760 24.86 18.88 4.90
CA ASN A 760 23.50 19.33 5.18
C ASN A 760 23.43 20.27 6.39
N ASN A 761 24.57 20.76 6.91
CA ASN A 761 24.70 21.59 8.11
C ASN A 761 24.19 20.90 9.39
N VAL A 762 24.40 19.58 9.49
CA VAL A 762 24.18 18.81 10.71
C VAL A 762 25.53 18.62 11.40
N GLY A 763 25.64 19.12 12.63
CA GLY A 763 26.83 18.98 13.46
C GLY A 763 26.78 17.71 14.31
N TYR A 764 27.93 17.09 14.52
CA TYR A 764 28.12 15.90 15.34
C TYR A 764 29.26 16.17 16.33
N PHE A 765 28.98 16.18 17.63
CA PHE A 765 29.98 16.36 18.69
C PHE A 765 30.15 15.06 19.46
N LEU A 766 31.37 14.51 19.45
CA LEU A 766 31.69 13.20 20.03
C LEU A 766 31.99 13.36 21.52
N ILE A 767 31.29 12.63 22.39
CA ILE A 767 31.45 12.76 23.85
C ILE A 767 32.21 11.56 24.40
N ASP A 768 31.64 10.38 24.27
CA ASP A 768 32.25 9.11 24.67
C ASP A 768 31.95 8.05 23.62
N VAL A 769 32.90 7.81 22.71
CA VAL A 769 32.73 6.94 21.55
C VAL A 769 33.98 6.10 21.33
N ASP A 770 33.77 4.88 20.81
CA ASP A 770 34.84 4.17 20.11
C ASP A 770 35.33 4.99 18.89
N PRO A 771 36.50 4.70 18.30
CA PRO A 771 37.05 5.49 17.20
C PRO A 771 36.04 5.72 16.07
N VAL A 772 35.87 6.97 15.68
CA VAL A 772 34.96 7.35 14.60
C VAL A 772 35.74 7.44 13.30
N ARG A 773 35.36 6.64 12.31
CA ARG A 773 35.95 6.69 10.97
C ARG A 773 35.14 7.65 10.11
N VAL A 774 35.84 8.52 9.38
CA VAL A 774 35.25 9.38 8.35
C VAL A 774 35.95 9.07 7.04
N THR A 775 35.17 8.73 6.02
CA THR A 775 35.70 8.46 4.69
C THR A 775 34.99 9.27 3.63
N ARG A 776 35.73 9.66 2.59
CA ARG A 776 35.18 10.08 1.30
C ARG A 776 35.75 9.16 0.23
N SER A 777 34.90 8.41 -0.45
CA SER A 777 35.33 7.42 -1.45
C SER A 777 34.19 7.02 -2.37
N VAL A 778 34.54 6.33 -3.47
CA VAL A 778 33.56 5.63 -4.30
C VAL A 778 33.12 4.36 -3.59
N GLN A 779 31.82 4.23 -3.35
CA GLN A 779 31.19 3.04 -2.80
C GLN A 779 30.51 2.23 -3.90
N HIS A 780 30.59 0.91 -3.80
CA HIS A 780 29.90 -0.03 -4.69
C HIS A 780 28.72 -0.67 -3.95
N SER A 781 27.59 -0.83 -4.64
CA SER A 781 26.37 -1.37 -4.04
C SER A 781 25.49 -2.12 -5.06
N GLY A 782 24.27 -2.48 -4.68
CA GLY A 782 23.26 -3.14 -5.50
C GLY A 782 21.92 -2.41 -5.46
N HIS A 783 21.25 -2.31 -6.60
CA HIS A 783 19.91 -1.73 -6.70
C HIS A 783 18.88 -2.59 -5.95
N ASN A 784 18.05 -1.98 -5.10
CA ASN A 784 17.13 -2.65 -4.18
C ASN A 784 16.12 -3.60 -4.86
N LYS A 785 15.73 -3.30 -6.09
CA LYS A 785 14.82 -4.12 -6.92
C LYS A 785 15.52 -5.12 -7.83
N THR A 786 16.43 -4.62 -8.68
CA THR A 786 17.03 -5.39 -9.78
C THR A 786 18.30 -6.13 -9.38
N LYS A 787 18.87 -5.79 -8.21
CA LYS A 787 20.16 -6.28 -7.70
C LYS A 787 21.36 -5.99 -8.60
N LYS A 788 21.17 -5.19 -9.66
CA LYS A 788 22.27 -4.76 -10.53
C LYS A 788 23.27 -3.95 -9.71
N ALA A 789 24.56 -4.17 -10.00
CA ALA A 789 25.64 -3.41 -9.40
C ALA A 789 25.46 -1.90 -9.68
N THR A 790 25.75 -1.10 -8.67
CA THR A 790 25.70 0.37 -8.71
C THR A 790 26.94 0.93 -8.03
N GLN A 791 27.23 2.21 -8.24
CA GLN A 791 28.30 2.92 -7.55
C GLN A 791 27.98 4.40 -7.40
N GLY A 792 28.64 5.06 -6.46
CA GLY A 792 28.55 6.50 -6.23
C GLY A 792 29.63 6.97 -5.28
N GLU A 793 29.94 8.27 -5.27
CA GLU A 793 30.87 8.87 -4.32
C GLU A 793 30.12 9.36 -3.08
N PHE A 794 30.57 8.94 -1.90
CA PHE A 794 29.93 9.23 -0.63
C PHE A 794 30.93 9.76 0.39
N VAL A 795 30.43 10.61 1.30
CA VAL A 795 31.05 10.87 2.59
C VAL A 795 30.27 10.12 3.66
N THR A 796 30.97 9.30 4.44
CA THR A 796 30.37 8.41 5.42
C THR A 796 31.16 8.48 6.72
N ALA A 797 30.46 8.64 7.84
CA ALA A 797 31.03 8.67 9.17
C ALA A 797 30.34 7.66 10.10
N TRP A 798 31.12 6.86 10.83
CA TRP A 798 30.59 5.83 11.74
C TRP A 798 31.51 5.59 12.93
N ILE A 799 30.91 5.15 14.04
CA ILE A 799 31.58 4.63 15.23
C ILE A 799 31.92 3.17 14.97
N ASP A 800 33.18 2.79 15.16
CA ASP A 800 33.71 1.43 14.93
C ASP A 800 33.84 0.70 16.28
N HIS A 801 32.87 -0.16 16.61
CA HIS A 801 32.87 -0.95 17.85
C HIS A 801 33.74 -2.22 17.76
N GLY A 802 34.43 -2.42 16.64
CA GLY A 802 35.21 -3.62 16.37
C GLY A 802 34.38 -4.88 16.11
N VAL A 803 35.07 -6.02 16.08
CA VAL A 803 34.51 -7.36 15.84
C VAL A 803 34.10 -7.97 17.18
N ASN A 804 32.91 -8.58 17.24
CA ASN A 804 32.37 -9.23 18.45
C ASN A 804 32.47 -8.36 19.73
N PRO A 805 31.96 -7.11 19.70
CA PRO A 805 31.99 -6.24 20.87
C PRO A 805 31.30 -6.91 22.06
N THR A 806 31.76 -6.57 23.26
CA THR A 806 31.12 -6.98 24.52
C THR A 806 30.74 -5.73 25.29
N ASN A 807 29.45 -5.45 25.39
CA ASN A 807 28.89 -4.28 26.08
C ASN A 807 29.49 -2.94 25.62
N ALA A 808 29.76 -2.78 24.32
CA ALA A 808 30.16 -1.49 23.79
C ALA A 808 29.03 -0.46 23.95
N HIS A 809 29.41 0.82 23.97
CA HIS A 809 28.52 1.96 24.18
C HIS A 809 28.97 3.16 23.35
N TYR A 810 28.12 4.17 23.24
CA TYR A 810 28.47 5.46 22.66
C TYR A 810 27.61 6.59 23.24
N GLU A 811 28.15 7.80 23.18
CA GLU A 811 27.52 9.07 23.53
C GLU A 811 27.99 10.18 22.57
N TYR A 812 27.05 10.83 21.88
CA TYR A 812 27.33 12.00 21.06
C TYR A 812 26.11 12.92 20.94
N LEU A 813 26.35 14.17 20.54
CA LEU A 813 25.30 15.14 20.21
C LEU A 813 25.19 15.31 18.71
N VAL A 814 23.96 15.45 18.23
CA VAL A 814 23.64 15.94 16.90
C VAL A 814 23.01 17.32 17.03
N VAL A 815 23.52 18.30 16.27
CA VAL A 815 23.04 19.69 16.29
C VAL A 815 22.51 20.06 14.90
N MET A 816 21.22 20.37 14.85
CA MET A 816 20.49 20.72 13.64
C MET A 816 20.74 22.19 13.24
N ASN A 817 20.91 22.43 11.94
CA ASN A 817 21.15 23.74 11.33
C ASN A 817 22.27 24.54 12.02
N THR A 818 23.46 23.97 12.14
CA THR A 818 24.56 24.59 12.90
C THR A 818 25.72 25.09 12.03
N THR A 819 26.61 25.86 12.65
CA THR A 819 27.84 26.41 12.06
C THR A 819 29.09 25.93 12.81
N ALA A 820 30.25 26.10 12.18
CA ALA A 820 31.55 25.78 12.80
C ALA A 820 31.79 26.57 14.10
N GLU A 821 31.33 27.82 14.16
CA GLU A 821 31.46 28.67 15.35
C GLU A 821 30.64 28.11 16.52
N GLU A 822 29.39 27.75 16.28
CA GLU A 822 28.49 27.17 17.30
C GLU A 822 29.00 25.80 17.79
N MET A 823 29.49 24.95 16.89
CA MET A 823 30.08 23.66 17.26
C MET A 823 31.36 23.85 18.08
N GLN A 824 32.21 24.82 17.74
CA GLN A 824 33.38 25.15 18.54
C GLN A 824 33.00 25.68 19.94
N GLN A 825 31.97 26.51 20.03
CA GLN A 825 31.43 26.99 21.31
C GLN A 825 30.84 25.85 22.14
N LEU A 826 30.12 24.90 21.52
CA LEU A 826 29.62 23.69 22.18
C LEU A 826 30.77 22.84 22.74
N ALA A 827 31.80 22.59 21.92
CA ALA A 827 32.97 21.84 22.35
C ALA A 827 33.69 22.52 23.52
N GLN A 828 33.81 23.85 23.50
CA GLN A 828 34.40 24.60 24.61
C GLN A 828 33.54 24.56 25.87
N ARG A 829 32.21 24.65 25.74
CA ARG A 829 31.27 24.50 26.87
C ARG A 829 31.41 23.13 27.52
N TYR A 830 31.46 22.06 26.75
CA TYR A 830 31.69 20.71 27.29
C TYR A 830 33.04 20.56 28.00
N LYS A 831 34.12 21.11 27.42
CA LYS A 831 35.45 21.13 28.07
C LYS A 831 35.45 21.88 29.40
N ASN A 832 34.70 22.98 29.49
CA ASN A 832 34.59 23.78 30.71
C ASN A 832 33.68 23.13 31.76
N ALA A 833 32.57 22.51 31.34
CA ALA A 833 31.61 21.81 32.18
C ALA A 833 32.20 20.55 32.87
N ALA A 834 33.39 20.10 32.49
CA ALA A 834 34.16 19.14 33.28
C ALA A 834 34.47 19.65 34.71
N ARG A 835 34.32 20.96 34.98
CA ARG A 835 34.50 21.58 36.30
C ARG A 835 33.21 21.73 37.11
N ASP A 836 32.04 21.72 36.46
CA ASP A 836 30.71 21.72 37.08
C ASP A 836 29.74 20.88 36.23
N ALA A 837 29.37 19.70 36.74
CA ALA A 837 28.51 18.76 36.04
C ALA A 837 27.08 19.31 35.74
N SER A 838 26.64 20.36 36.46
CA SER A 838 25.35 21.01 36.20
C SER A 838 25.30 21.83 34.92
N GLU A 839 26.46 22.15 34.33
CA GLU A 839 26.57 22.93 33.08
C GLU A 839 26.69 22.08 31.82
N LYS A 840 26.75 20.74 31.92
CA LYS A 840 26.82 19.85 30.76
C LYS A 840 25.52 19.93 29.94
N PRO A 841 25.58 20.18 28.62
CA PRO A 841 24.40 20.20 27.76
C PRO A 841 23.61 18.89 27.76
N GLY A 842 24.29 17.75 27.96
CA GLY A 842 23.71 16.42 28.06
C GLY A 842 24.63 15.46 28.82
N GLU A 843 24.05 14.56 29.61
CA GLU A 843 24.76 13.48 30.30
C GLU A 843 23.88 12.25 30.55
N ILE A 844 24.53 11.08 30.68
CA ILE A 844 23.93 9.84 31.18
C ILE A 844 24.02 9.84 32.72
N LEU A 845 22.88 9.70 33.39
CA LEU A 845 22.82 9.59 34.86
C LEU A 845 22.79 8.13 35.32
N GLU A 846 22.06 7.27 34.61
CA GLU A 846 21.96 5.84 34.91
C GLU A 846 21.85 5.02 33.61
N THR A 847 22.46 3.83 33.58
CA THR A 847 22.40 2.94 32.43
C THR A 847 22.53 1.47 32.83
N SER A 848 21.75 0.61 32.19
CA SER A 848 21.78 -0.85 32.30
C SER A 848 21.20 -1.50 31.02
N ASP A 849 21.12 -2.83 30.92
CA ASP A 849 20.39 -3.47 29.82
C ASP A 849 18.90 -3.11 29.79
N ASN A 850 18.32 -2.86 30.97
CA ASN A 850 16.89 -2.71 31.15
C ASN A 850 16.42 -1.25 31.13
N HIS A 851 17.21 -0.32 31.68
CA HIS A 851 16.81 1.08 31.80
C HIS A 851 17.95 2.05 31.52
N HIS A 852 17.55 3.27 31.14
CA HIS A 852 18.46 4.36 30.79
C HIS A 852 17.85 5.69 31.25
N LEU A 853 18.65 6.54 31.89
CA LEU A 853 18.26 7.88 32.32
C LEU A 853 19.28 8.89 31.81
N VAL A 854 18.79 9.84 31.02
CA VAL A 854 19.59 10.96 30.50
C VAL A 854 19.02 12.29 30.95
N ARG A 855 19.89 13.29 31.06
CA ARG A 855 19.51 14.67 31.30
C ARG A 855 20.09 15.55 30.21
N VAL A 856 19.27 16.39 29.58
CA VAL A 856 19.68 17.33 28.52
C VAL A 856 19.04 18.68 28.78
N ASN A 857 19.83 19.73 28.98
CA ASN A 857 19.34 21.08 29.34
C ASN A 857 18.27 21.09 30.45
N GLY A 858 18.43 20.24 31.48
CA GLY A 858 17.48 20.11 32.60
C GLY A 858 16.23 19.28 32.32
N LEU A 859 16.03 18.78 31.10
CA LEU A 859 15.00 17.80 30.75
C LEU A 859 15.50 16.38 31.04
N TYR A 860 14.71 15.59 31.78
CA TYR A 860 15.03 14.20 32.09
C TYR A 860 14.28 13.26 31.13
N GLY A 861 15.00 12.31 30.54
CA GLY A 861 14.44 11.23 29.74
C GLY A 861 14.69 9.88 30.42
N TYR A 862 13.62 9.24 30.87
CA TYR A 862 13.63 7.91 31.46
C TYR A 862 13.15 6.89 30.43
N SER A 863 13.93 5.84 30.22
CA SER A 863 13.56 4.70 29.39
C SER A 863 13.67 3.42 30.19
N ALA A 864 12.64 2.58 30.15
CA ALA A 864 12.66 1.25 30.76
C ALA A 864 12.05 0.21 29.81
N PHE A 865 12.79 -0.87 29.50
CA PHE A 865 12.33 -1.97 28.66
C PHE A 865 11.53 -3.03 29.43
N SER A 866 11.47 -2.92 30.75
CA SER A 866 10.58 -3.63 31.66
C SER A 866 10.44 -2.80 32.95
N ALA A 867 9.90 -3.36 34.04
CA ALA A 867 9.86 -2.66 35.32
C ALA A 867 11.28 -2.23 35.74
N ALA A 868 11.43 -1.00 36.26
CA ALA A 868 12.74 -0.44 36.60
C ALA A 868 12.66 0.52 37.79
N HIS A 869 13.77 0.58 38.52
CA HIS A 869 14.04 1.57 39.55
C HIS A 869 15.08 2.57 39.05
N PHE A 870 14.85 3.85 39.28
CA PHE A 870 15.77 4.94 38.97
C PHE A 870 16.18 5.62 40.26
N SER A 871 17.48 5.81 40.47
CA SER A 871 18.07 6.40 41.67
C SER A 871 18.08 7.94 41.64
N HIS A 872 17.99 8.55 40.46
CA HIS A 872 18.09 10.00 40.23
C HIS A 872 16.81 10.61 39.65
N GLY A 873 16.68 11.92 39.87
CA GLY A 873 15.53 12.72 39.44
C GLY A 873 14.23 12.37 40.19
N VAL A 874 13.10 12.85 39.69
CA VAL A 874 11.81 12.80 40.42
C VAL A 874 11.14 11.44 40.38
N LEU A 875 11.35 10.67 39.29
CA LEU A 875 10.77 9.34 39.12
C LEU A 875 11.63 8.30 39.83
N GLN A 876 11.00 7.45 40.63
CA GLN A 876 11.64 6.37 41.39
C GLN A 876 11.43 5.02 40.75
N ASP A 877 10.20 4.67 40.42
CA ASP A 877 9.89 3.35 39.87
C ASP A 877 8.91 3.46 38.72
N VAL A 878 9.05 2.54 37.77
CA VAL A 878 8.06 2.27 36.73
C VAL A 878 7.73 0.79 36.70
N SER A 879 6.44 0.45 36.68
CA SER A 879 6.00 -0.95 36.83
C SER A 879 6.02 -1.79 35.54
N GLN A 880 6.20 -1.15 34.38
CA GLN A 880 6.15 -1.77 33.06
C GLN A 880 7.16 -1.12 32.11
N ALA A 881 7.33 -1.70 30.92
CA ALA A 881 8.13 -1.10 29.86
C ALA A 881 7.51 0.25 29.40
N ALA A 882 8.22 1.36 29.63
CA ALA A 882 7.70 2.70 29.40
C ALA A 882 8.79 3.73 29.10
N GLN A 883 8.35 4.86 28.55
CA GLN A 883 9.12 6.08 28.36
C GLN A 883 8.52 7.19 29.22
N VAL A 884 9.37 7.97 29.88
CA VAL A 884 8.94 9.17 30.60
C VAL A 884 9.83 10.35 30.26
N LEU A 885 9.23 11.49 29.91
CA LEU A 885 9.89 12.80 29.91
C LEU A 885 9.47 13.55 31.16
N ALA A 886 10.41 14.24 31.80
CA ALA A 886 10.13 15.11 32.94
C ALA A 886 10.87 16.45 32.80
N GLN A 887 10.12 17.54 32.84
CA GLN A 887 10.65 18.91 32.82
C GLN A 887 10.24 19.65 34.10
N THR A 888 11.23 20.01 34.91
CA THR A 888 11.00 20.88 36.07
C THR A 888 10.89 22.33 35.60
N LEU A 889 9.77 22.97 35.93
CA LEU A 889 9.50 24.37 35.66
C LEU A 889 10.13 25.27 36.72
N ALA A 890 10.29 26.56 36.41
CA ALA A 890 10.79 27.56 37.37
C ALA A 890 9.94 27.66 38.66
N SER A 891 8.66 27.26 38.61
CA SER A 891 7.78 27.19 39.78
C SER A 891 8.09 26.03 40.73
N GLY A 892 8.94 25.08 40.34
CA GLY A 892 9.15 23.81 41.04
C GLY A 892 8.17 22.70 40.62
N ASN A 893 7.15 23.01 39.81
CA ASN A 893 6.26 21.99 39.25
C ASN A 893 7.00 21.16 38.20
N VAL A 894 6.56 19.92 37.99
CA VAL A 894 7.15 19.04 36.99
C VAL A 894 6.10 18.61 35.98
N LYS A 895 6.34 18.94 34.72
CA LYS A 895 5.56 18.43 33.60
C LYS A 895 6.10 17.09 33.15
N LEU A 896 5.20 16.15 32.91
CA LEU A 896 5.49 14.77 32.58
C LEU A 896 4.78 14.35 31.31
N SER A 897 5.43 13.49 30.53
CA SER A 897 4.82 12.75 29.44
C SER A 897 5.19 11.28 29.57
N VAL A 898 4.21 10.39 29.49
CA VAL A 898 4.39 8.95 29.74
C VAL A 898 3.76 8.14 28.61
N SER A 899 4.49 7.18 28.06
CA SER A 899 3.96 6.20 27.10
C SER A 899 4.44 4.78 27.41
N ALA A 900 3.56 3.79 27.21
CA ALA A 900 3.99 2.40 27.18
C ALA A 900 4.89 2.15 25.95
N MET A 901 5.82 1.21 26.07
CA MET A 901 6.59 0.73 24.92
C MET A 901 5.85 -0.33 24.09
N ASP A 902 4.86 -0.98 24.69
CA ASP A 902 4.06 -2.02 24.05
C ASP A 902 2.73 -1.46 23.54
N LEU A 903 2.40 -1.71 22.27
CA LEU A 903 1.09 -1.37 21.71
C LEU A 903 -0.02 -2.30 22.18
N ASN A 904 0.36 -3.48 22.70
CA ASN A 904 -0.53 -4.53 23.21
C ASN A 904 -1.61 -4.95 22.17
N LEU A 905 -1.17 -5.13 20.92
CA LEU A 905 -2.02 -5.61 19.83
C LEU A 905 -2.14 -7.13 19.89
N VAL A 906 -3.36 -7.66 19.80
CA VAL A 906 -3.58 -9.09 19.65
C VAL A 906 -3.20 -9.51 18.24
N LYS A 907 -2.22 -10.41 18.09
CA LYS A 907 -1.78 -10.90 16.78
C LYS A 907 -1.66 -12.42 16.76
N GLU A 908 -2.34 -13.03 15.80
CA GLU A 908 -2.22 -14.46 15.53
C GLU A 908 -1.40 -14.67 14.25
N TRP A 909 -0.10 -14.92 14.42
CA TRP A 909 0.87 -15.01 13.30
C TRP A 909 0.51 -16.00 12.19
N ALA A 910 -0.29 -17.02 12.50
CA ALA A 910 -0.76 -18.02 11.54
C ALA A 910 -2.01 -17.58 10.74
N TYR A 911 -2.82 -16.66 11.28
CA TYR A 911 -4.16 -16.34 10.78
C TYR A 911 -4.35 -14.87 10.39
N GLY A 912 -3.43 -13.98 10.76
CA GLY A 912 -3.47 -12.55 10.44
C GLY A 912 -4.04 -11.68 11.56
N PRO A 913 -4.55 -10.46 11.25
CA PRO A 913 -5.22 -9.62 12.23
C PRO A 913 -6.48 -10.26 12.78
N THR A 914 -6.83 -9.93 14.02
CA THR A 914 -8.02 -10.43 14.72
C THR A 914 -8.98 -9.30 15.06
N GLU A 915 -10.25 -9.62 15.29
CA GLU A 915 -11.28 -8.65 15.68
C GLU A 915 -11.23 -8.32 17.18
N ALA A 916 -10.28 -8.90 17.93
CA ALA A 916 -10.12 -8.63 19.35
C ALA A 916 -9.72 -7.16 19.58
N PRO A 917 -10.39 -6.44 20.50
CA PRO A 917 -10.08 -5.04 20.76
C PRO A 917 -8.68 -4.89 21.37
N ASN A 918 -8.02 -3.79 21.03
CA ASN A 918 -6.73 -3.42 21.63
C ASN A 918 -6.95 -3.07 23.11
N LYS A 919 -6.06 -3.55 23.98
CA LYS A 919 -6.14 -3.29 25.42
C LYS A 919 -5.08 -2.27 25.83
N PRO A 920 -5.38 -1.30 26.70
CA PRO A 920 -4.37 -0.41 27.21
C PRO A 920 -3.36 -1.16 28.08
N VAL A 921 -2.12 -0.66 28.11
CA VAL A 921 -1.10 -1.05 29.09
C VAL A 921 -1.27 -0.13 30.31
N ILE A 922 -1.36 -0.72 31.50
CA ILE A 922 -1.44 0.02 32.75
C ILE A 922 -0.03 0.19 33.32
N ILE A 923 0.38 1.43 33.52
CA ILE A 923 1.71 1.80 34.01
C ILE A 923 1.52 2.47 35.38
N GLU A 924 2.25 2.00 36.39
CA GLU A 924 2.35 2.65 37.69
C GLU A 924 3.71 3.33 37.79
N LEU A 925 3.70 4.59 38.20
CA LEU A 925 4.86 5.45 38.38
C LEU A 925 4.95 5.85 39.83
N THR A 926 6.07 5.56 40.47
CA THR A 926 6.33 6.00 41.85
C THR A 926 7.23 7.23 41.80
N PHE A 927 6.79 8.35 42.35
CA PHE A 927 7.56 9.59 42.44
C PHE A 927 8.07 9.81 43.86
N ARG A 928 9.30 10.32 43.98
CA ARG A 928 9.90 10.73 45.27
C ARG A 928 9.15 11.92 45.84
N GLY A 929 8.65 11.83 47.07
CA GLY A 929 7.91 12.91 47.72
C GLY A 929 6.40 12.84 47.50
N LYS A 930 5.68 13.72 48.22
CA LYS A 930 4.24 13.92 48.04
C LYS A 930 4.02 15.05 47.05
N TRP A 931 3.26 14.78 46.00
CA TRP A 931 2.94 15.75 44.96
C TRP A 931 1.44 15.92 44.80
N GLN A 932 0.98 17.15 44.65
CA GLN A 932 -0.39 17.44 44.22
C GLN A 932 -0.53 17.14 42.73
N ILE A 933 -1.60 16.42 42.36
CA ILE A 933 -1.87 15.95 41.00
C ILE A 933 -3.33 16.28 40.66
N ASP A 934 -3.62 16.54 39.39
CA ASP A 934 -4.99 16.67 38.89
C ASP A 934 -5.84 15.45 39.29
N GLN A 935 -7.05 15.69 39.80
CA GLN A 935 -7.98 14.65 40.24
C GLN A 935 -8.42 13.70 39.11
N ALA A 936 -8.33 14.13 37.86
CA ALA A 936 -8.60 13.28 36.70
C ALA A 936 -7.56 12.16 36.53
N ILE A 937 -6.36 12.33 37.10
CA ILE A 937 -5.28 11.33 37.05
C ILE A 937 -5.35 10.48 38.32
N ARG A 938 -5.47 9.16 38.17
CA ARG A 938 -5.50 8.23 39.30
C ARG A 938 -4.15 8.25 40.02
N HIS A 939 -4.18 8.58 41.31
CA HIS A 939 -2.98 8.63 42.16
C HIS A 939 -3.27 8.25 43.61
N GLN A 940 -2.23 7.88 44.34
CA GLN A 940 -2.29 7.58 45.78
C GLN A 940 -0.96 7.94 46.48
N TYR A 941 -1.02 8.25 47.77
CA TYR A 941 0.16 8.54 48.58
C TYR A 941 0.55 7.33 49.42
N ARG A 942 1.84 6.97 49.43
CA ARG A 942 2.37 5.86 50.24
C ARG A 942 3.79 6.15 50.68
N ASP A 943 4.09 6.02 51.98
CA ASP A 943 5.47 6.04 52.50
C ASP A 943 6.34 7.22 51.98
N ASN A 944 5.78 8.44 51.98
CA ASN A 944 6.40 9.66 51.44
C ASN A 944 6.69 9.66 49.93
N THR A 945 5.99 8.81 49.18
CA THR A 945 5.97 8.79 47.71
C THR A 945 4.57 9.06 47.17
N THR A 946 4.50 9.42 45.91
CA THR A 946 3.25 9.56 45.15
C THR A 946 3.24 8.54 44.04
N ILE A 947 2.22 7.67 44.01
CA ILE A 947 2.05 6.65 42.98
C ILE A 947 0.98 7.13 42.01
N VAL A 948 1.30 7.15 40.73
CA VAL A 948 0.40 7.54 39.63
C VAL A 948 0.13 6.35 38.74
N THR A 949 -1.13 6.12 38.36
CA THR A 949 -1.52 5.07 37.42
C THR A 949 -1.96 5.67 36.09
N ILE A 950 -1.26 5.31 35.02
CA ILE A 950 -1.53 5.74 33.64
C ILE A 950 -2.05 4.56 32.81
N SER A 951 -3.02 4.83 31.94
CA SER A 951 -3.55 3.87 30.96
C SER A 951 -3.11 4.27 29.56
N SER A 952 -2.13 3.57 28.99
CA SER A 952 -1.60 3.86 27.66
C SER A 952 -2.16 2.87 26.63
N LEU A 953 -3.15 3.33 25.86
CA LEU A 953 -3.71 2.56 24.73
C LEU A 953 -2.87 2.82 23.48
N PHE A 954 -2.42 1.76 22.80
CA PHE A 954 -1.67 1.88 21.54
C PHE A 954 -0.39 2.73 21.66
N GLY A 955 0.26 2.70 22.83
CA GLY A 955 1.41 3.56 23.11
C GLY A 955 1.08 5.05 23.04
N ALA A 956 -0.17 5.46 23.33
CA ALA A 956 -0.51 6.87 23.41
C ALA A 956 0.20 7.51 24.62
N ALA A 957 0.78 8.68 24.40
CA ALA A 957 1.36 9.50 25.45
C ALA A 957 0.25 10.11 26.33
N THR A 958 0.48 10.12 27.65
CA THR A 958 -0.33 10.86 28.62
C THR A 958 0.54 11.96 29.23
N GLU A 959 0.12 13.21 29.08
CA GLU A 959 0.78 14.37 29.67
C GLU A 959 0.05 14.83 30.93
N PHE A 960 0.78 15.15 31.99
CA PHE A 960 0.24 15.70 33.23
C PHE A 960 1.31 16.49 34.00
N GLU A 961 0.89 17.21 35.02
CA GLU A 961 1.77 18.01 35.88
C GLU A 961 1.65 17.55 37.33
N ILE A 962 2.79 17.46 38.01
CA ILE A 962 2.87 17.23 39.45
C ILE A 962 3.41 18.50 40.13
N LYS A 963 2.81 18.88 41.26
CA LYS A 963 3.13 20.12 41.99
C LYS A 963 3.59 19.80 43.42
N PRO A 964 4.61 20.49 43.96
CA PRO A 964 5.11 20.23 45.30
C PRO A 964 4.04 20.28 46.41
#